data_AF-A0A812KAY2-F1
#
_entry.id   AF-A0A812KAY2-F1
#
_cell.length_a   1.000
_cell.length_b   1.000
_cell.length_c   1.000
_cell.angle_alpha   90.00
_cell.angle_beta   90.00
_cell.angle_gamma   90.00
#
_symmetry.space_group_name_H-M   'P 1'
#
loop_
_entity.id
_entity.type
_entity.pdbx_description
1 polymer ?
#
loop_
_entity_poly.entity_id
_entity_poly.type
_entity_poly.pdbx_seq_one_letter_code
_entity_poly.pdbx_strand_id
1 'polypeptide(L)'
;KVATLFFLNKARAAAAAGTGAAVAACIVFGCGVLPDDDGSSWWCLSSGCLAYLLTMLFWRPRQLVFVDRVCISQVNPELQAQGTLSLGAILKCSDTMLVLWDPTWARRLWCVYELAAFIRSRSPGEKPRVIIRPTFLGFNMFACWFACALGGFAFHFANSANGGLALCGVIFWYIAHLVREYCRDVTTMCQHIAHFSFATAESFCCSVEHKHPHSKEPLMCDREVMQRCINIWFGGIESFEQRVQGDLYNLLVDQLSNHMVSYWRLAEASPVFFWFHLDNAARELLHFIHAAEGGEAHYLTIGSMQILLGLSYWLGVVPILFRVMFRLAWAMQTKCACRLLDYTKSLLLLLPGIFIFGAFLYLHAFLSRHFPHDLGSLGVALITIPLAALVWRNLPVPVPRHNVRLPREPGAHSGKLGASSQASQVREWTEVVGSKLRHRLHDFTDSHMRQQLVSMPPTVTVLGHPEILDSDLDVDVSVPSERPSSSSDKEAGECLAQTKSSSSSDEEAAQAESIAEFAADIISKLEPVRPDVVRATRVQNVLHRLGRRAPGDFYHLSQTTTRLHAFWSHSWHGSVSGKVATLFFLTKAGAATAAGTGVAVAACIALGFGVLPDDDGSSWWCLSSGCLAYLLTMLLWRPRQLVFVDRVCISQVNPELQAQGTLSLGAILKCSDTMLVLWDPTWALRLWCVYELAAFIRSRSPGEKPRVIIRPTLLGFTMFACWFACALGGFAFHFIGNTIGHDTIGMDAALFLGLALCGVIFWYIAHLVREYCRDVKTMCQHIAHFSFATAESFCCSVEHKHPHSKEPLMCDREVMQRCINIWFGGIEAFEQQVQSDLYKLLVDQLSNHMVSYWRLAEASPVFFWFHLDVAARQLWHFVHVAEGGEAHNLVIGIMQLLLGLSYWLGVVPILFRVMFRLAWAMQTKCACRLLDYTKSLLLLLPGIFIFGAFIYLNGFFAWLLLDLAPLGFTLITIPLAALVWRNLPVPVPRHNVRLPREPEASSQASQMREKTEEPNPSNPTPPPHILDFVE
;
A
#
# COMPACT_ATOMS: atom_id res chain seq x y z
N LYS A 1 -12.24 10.62 -3.35
CA LYS A 1 -13.15 10.01 -4.36
C LYS A 1 -13.69 8.65 -3.90
N VAL A 2 -12.91 7.55 -3.96
CA VAL A 2 -13.41 6.18 -3.66
C VAL A 2 -14.11 6.05 -2.30
N ALA A 3 -13.51 6.56 -1.21
CA ALA A 3 -14.13 6.52 0.13
C ALA A 3 -15.53 7.17 0.17
N THR A 4 -15.76 8.28 -0.55
CA THR A 4 -17.07 8.92 -0.67
C THR A 4 -18.08 8.03 -1.42
N LEU A 5 -17.68 7.38 -2.52
CA LEU A 5 -18.56 6.41 -3.20
C LEU A 5 -18.92 5.23 -2.30
N PHE A 6 -17.93 4.70 -1.58
CA PHE A 6 -18.06 3.55 -0.70
C PHE A 6 -19.03 3.87 0.45
N PHE A 7 -18.86 5.02 1.12
CA PHE A 7 -19.77 5.48 2.16
C PHE A 7 -21.18 5.76 1.62
N LEU A 8 -21.31 6.56 0.55
CA LEU A 8 -22.62 6.93 -0.01
C LEU A 8 -23.47 5.71 -0.40
N ASN A 9 -22.85 4.64 -0.92
CA ASN A 9 -23.56 3.48 -1.43
C ASN A 9 -23.70 2.32 -0.42
N LYS A 10 -22.97 2.34 0.71
CA LYS A 10 -22.98 1.25 1.71
C LYS A 10 -23.36 1.65 3.13
N ALA A 11 -23.15 2.89 3.56
CA ALA A 11 -23.30 3.29 4.97
C ALA A 11 -24.70 3.01 5.54
N ARG A 12 -25.77 3.17 4.75
CA ARG A 12 -27.14 2.80 5.16
C ARG A 12 -27.30 1.30 5.43
N ALA A 13 -26.72 0.44 4.59
CA ALA A 13 -26.75 -1.01 4.80
C ALA A 13 -25.89 -1.40 6.00
N ALA A 14 -24.72 -0.78 6.16
CA ALA A 14 -23.82 -1.02 7.28
C ALA A 14 -24.41 -0.57 8.62
N ALA A 15 -25.06 0.58 8.67
CA ALA A 15 -25.77 1.05 9.87
C ALA A 15 -26.94 0.12 10.23
N ALA A 16 -27.72 -0.34 9.26
CA ALA A 16 -28.81 -1.29 9.49
C ALA A 16 -28.29 -2.66 9.98
N ALA A 17 -27.24 -3.20 9.36
CA ALA A 17 -26.64 -4.47 9.76
C ALA A 17 -25.94 -4.39 11.14
N GLY A 18 -25.22 -3.29 11.40
CA GLY A 18 -24.60 -3.01 12.69
C GLY A 18 -25.63 -2.90 13.81
N THR A 19 -26.68 -2.09 13.64
CA THR A 19 -27.74 -1.99 14.65
C THR A 19 -28.53 -3.30 14.80
N GLY A 20 -28.75 -4.06 13.73
CA GLY A 20 -29.35 -5.40 13.82
C GLY A 20 -28.51 -6.38 14.66
N ALA A 21 -27.18 -6.39 14.45
CA ALA A 21 -26.26 -7.21 15.23
C ALA A 21 -26.20 -6.76 16.70
N ALA A 22 -26.14 -5.45 16.96
CA ALA A 22 -26.10 -4.89 18.31
C ALA A 22 -27.39 -5.21 19.11
N VAL A 23 -28.56 -5.14 18.48
CA VAL A 23 -29.84 -5.52 19.10
C VAL A 23 -29.92 -7.03 19.33
N ALA A 24 -29.41 -7.86 18.41
CA ALA A 24 -29.33 -9.31 18.64
C ALA A 24 -28.41 -9.65 19.82
N ALA A 25 -27.24 -9.03 19.91
CA ALA A 25 -26.33 -9.19 21.05
C ALA A 25 -26.96 -8.72 22.37
N CYS A 26 -27.70 -7.60 22.36
CA CYS A 26 -28.44 -7.08 23.53
C CYS A 26 -29.43 -8.11 24.09
N ILE A 27 -30.14 -8.82 23.21
CA ILE A 27 -31.10 -9.85 23.60
C ILE A 27 -30.37 -11.10 24.10
N VAL A 28 -29.35 -11.58 23.38
CA VAL A 28 -28.63 -12.82 23.75
C VAL A 28 -27.84 -12.66 25.05
N PHE A 29 -27.21 -11.50 25.29
CA PHE A 29 -26.58 -11.18 26.58
C PHE A 29 -27.62 -11.01 27.69
N GLY A 30 -28.69 -10.24 27.45
CA GLY A 30 -29.76 -10.05 28.43
C GLY A 30 -30.46 -11.34 28.85
N CYS A 31 -30.46 -12.37 27.99
CA CYS A 31 -30.93 -13.72 28.30
C CYS A 31 -29.90 -14.63 29.01
N GLY A 32 -28.73 -14.13 29.40
CA GLY A 32 -27.69 -14.90 30.09
C GLY A 32 -26.94 -15.91 29.20
N VAL A 33 -27.00 -15.76 27.87
CA VAL A 33 -26.38 -16.71 26.92
C VAL A 33 -24.97 -16.28 26.48
N LEU A 34 -24.61 -15.01 26.70
CA LEU A 34 -23.23 -14.51 26.59
C LEU A 34 -22.67 -14.24 28.00
N PRO A 35 -21.35 -14.43 28.24
CA PRO A 35 -20.76 -14.21 29.55
C PRO A 35 -20.73 -12.71 29.90
N ASP A 36 -20.90 -12.44 31.19
CA ASP A 36 -20.80 -11.12 31.82
C ASP A 36 -19.41 -10.94 32.44
N ASP A 37 -18.61 -10.03 31.89
CA ASP A 37 -17.28 -9.67 32.39
C ASP A 37 -17.44 -8.55 33.44
N ASP A 38 -17.41 -8.91 34.72
CA ASP A 38 -17.46 -8.00 35.89
C ASP A 38 -18.58 -6.92 35.86
N GLY A 39 -19.77 -7.28 35.36
CA GLY A 39 -20.92 -6.38 35.26
C GLY A 39 -20.81 -5.35 34.12
N SER A 40 -20.06 -5.69 33.07
CA SER A 40 -19.82 -4.85 31.90
C SER A 40 -20.09 -5.58 30.58
N SER A 41 -21.25 -5.29 29.96
CA SER A 41 -21.47 -5.68 28.56
C SER A 41 -20.70 -4.75 27.63
N TRP A 42 -20.07 -5.33 26.61
CA TRP A 42 -19.44 -4.65 25.46
C TRP A 42 -19.77 -5.36 24.13
N TRP A 43 -20.75 -6.28 24.18
CA TRP A 43 -21.19 -7.15 23.10
C TRP A 43 -22.00 -6.43 22.01
N CYS A 44 -22.84 -5.46 22.38
CA CYS A 44 -23.65 -4.67 21.43
C CYS A 44 -22.77 -3.77 20.58
N LEU A 45 -21.85 -3.03 21.22
CA LEU A 45 -20.83 -2.21 20.59
C LEU A 45 -19.93 -3.03 19.67
N SER A 46 -19.42 -4.18 20.14
CA SER A 46 -18.52 -5.04 19.37
C SER A 46 -19.18 -5.67 18.15
N SER A 47 -20.33 -6.32 18.34
CA SER A 47 -21.09 -6.95 17.24
C SER A 47 -21.58 -5.92 16.22
N GLY A 48 -22.04 -4.76 16.69
CA GLY A 48 -22.45 -3.65 15.83
C GLY A 48 -21.30 -3.08 15.01
N CYS A 49 -20.15 -2.82 15.64
CA CYS A 49 -18.95 -2.35 14.95
C CYS A 49 -18.43 -3.36 13.92
N LEU A 50 -18.37 -4.64 14.28
CA LEU A 50 -17.93 -5.71 13.38
C LEU A 50 -18.88 -5.87 12.19
N ALA A 51 -20.19 -5.97 12.42
CA ALA A 51 -21.18 -6.11 11.34
C ALA A 51 -21.22 -4.86 10.42
N TYR A 52 -21.02 -3.65 10.96
CA TYR A 52 -20.86 -2.44 10.16
C TYR A 52 -19.62 -2.52 9.25
N LEU A 53 -18.46 -2.90 9.78
CA LEU A 53 -17.22 -3.05 9.01
C LEU A 53 -17.31 -4.16 7.96
N LEU A 54 -17.83 -5.34 8.31
CA LEU A 54 -18.04 -6.45 7.38
C LEU A 54 -18.99 -6.04 6.25
N THR A 55 -20.09 -5.34 6.57
CA THR A 55 -21.03 -4.84 5.56
C THR A 55 -20.37 -3.77 4.67
N MET A 56 -19.62 -2.82 5.26
CA MET A 56 -18.85 -1.84 4.49
C MET A 56 -17.85 -2.53 3.55
N LEU A 57 -17.11 -3.55 3.98
CA LEU A 57 -16.16 -4.26 3.12
C LEU A 57 -16.87 -5.07 2.04
N PHE A 58 -17.76 -5.98 2.42
CA PHE A 58 -18.23 -7.07 1.56
C PHE A 58 -19.57 -6.81 0.83
N TRP A 59 -20.43 -5.89 1.31
CA TRP A 59 -21.70 -5.59 0.64
C TRP A 59 -21.47 -5.06 -0.78
N ARG A 60 -22.21 -5.60 -1.76
CA ARG A 60 -22.14 -5.18 -3.17
C ARG A 60 -23.45 -4.50 -3.58
N PRO A 61 -23.52 -3.16 -3.68
CA PRO A 61 -24.71 -2.50 -4.20
C PRO A 61 -24.92 -2.89 -5.67
N ARG A 62 -26.15 -3.27 -6.04
CA ARG A 62 -26.52 -3.66 -7.42
C ARG A 62 -26.74 -2.46 -8.37
N GLN A 63 -26.28 -1.27 -8.01
CA GLN A 63 -26.47 -0.07 -8.82
C GLN A 63 -25.45 -0.02 -9.97
N LEU A 64 -25.96 0.00 -11.21
CA LEU A 64 -25.15 0.34 -12.37
C LEU A 64 -24.78 1.83 -12.33
N VAL A 65 -23.52 2.14 -12.63
CA VAL A 65 -23.00 3.51 -12.69
C VAL A 65 -22.12 3.66 -13.92
N PHE A 66 -22.33 4.74 -14.67
CA PHE A 66 -21.37 5.17 -15.68
C PHE A 66 -20.20 5.89 -15.00
N VAL A 67 -18.98 5.52 -15.35
CA VAL A 67 -17.75 6.20 -14.94
C VAL A 67 -16.86 6.30 -16.16
N ASP A 68 -16.65 7.53 -16.65
CA ASP A 68 -15.77 7.91 -17.77
C ASP A 68 -14.57 6.97 -17.95
N ARG A 69 -13.71 6.88 -16.94
CA ARG A 69 -12.42 6.17 -16.96
C ARG A 69 -12.52 4.63 -16.92
N VAL A 70 -13.73 4.10 -16.78
CA VAL A 70 -14.02 2.65 -16.72
C VAL A 70 -14.89 2.20 -17.89
N CYS A 71 -15.81 3.06 -18.33
CA CYS A 71 -16.78 2.78 -19.39
C CYS A 71 -16.32 3.25 -20.78
N ILE A 72 -15.44 4.25 -20.86
CA ILE A 72 -14.76 4.66 -22.09
C ILE A 72 -13.37 4.01 -22.13
N SER A 73 -12.98 3.43 -23.27
CA SER A 73 -11.66 2.82 -23.42
C SER A 73 -10.54 3.81 -23.11
N GLN A 74 -9.54 3.35 -22.36
CA GLN A 74 -8.35 4.14 -21.98
C GLN A 74 -7.09 3.64 -22.71
N VAL A 75 -7.26 2.77 -23.72
CA VAL A 75 -6.17 2.03 -24.39
C VAL A 75 -6.36 1.96 -25.90
N ASN A 76 -7.61 1.81 -26.37
CA ASN A 76 -7.94 1.90 -27.80
C ASN A 76 -8.44 3.34 -28.09
N PRO A 77 -7.73 4.14 -28.89
CA PRO A 77 -8.06 5.55 -29.12
C PRO A 77 -9.34 5.74 -29.96
N GLU A 78 -9.69 4.78 -30.82
CA GLU A 78 -10.94 4.84 -31.59
C GLU A 78 -12.14 4.65 -30.67
N LEU A 79 -12.12 3.62 -29.81
CA LEU A 79 -13.15 3.39 -28.78
C LEU A 79 -13.18 4.52 -27.74
N GLN A 80 -12.04 5.17 -27.48
CA GLN A 80 -11.99 6.37 -26.64
C GLN A 80 -12.72 7.54 -27.31
N ALA A 81 -12.47 7.79 -28.60
CA ALA A 81 -13.14 8.84 -29.37
C ALA A 81 -14.64 8.55 -29.51
N GLN A 82 -15.04 7.33 -29.87
CA GLN A 82 -16.44 6.90 -29.96
C GLN A 82 -17.17 7.05 -28.62
N GLY A 83 -16.56 6.64 -27.51
CA GLY A 83 -17.13 6.82 -26.16
C GLY A 83 -17.24 8.29 -25.73
N THR A 84 -16.28 9.12 -26.14
CA THR A 84 -16.29 10.57 -25.88
C THR A 84 -17.39 11.27 -26.69
N LEU A 85 -17.53 10.94 -27.98
CA LEU A 85 -18.63 11.43 -28.82
C LEU A 85 -20.01 10.99 -28.30
N SER A 86 -20.08 9.78 -27.73
CA SER A 86 -21.30 9.22 -27.12
C SER A 86 -21.70 9.90 -25.80
N LEU A 87 -20.84 10.73 -25.20
CA LEU A 87 -21.07 11.31 -23.86
C LEU A 87 -22.38 12.11 -23.78
N GLY A 88 -22.75 12.85 -24.84
CA GLY A 88 -24.02 13.58 -24.90
C GLY A 88 -25.25 12.67 -24.83
N ALA A 89 -25.20 11.49 -25.44
CA ALA A 89 -26.26 10.48 -25.33
C ALA A 89 -26.27 9.83 -23.94
N ILE A 90 -25.10 9.54 -23.38
CA ILE A 90 -24.95 8.96 -22.03
C ILE A 90 -25.50 9.90 -20.94
N LEU A 91 -25.22 11.21 -21.04
CA LEU A 91 -25.77 12.23 -20.13
C LEU A 91 -27.30 12.39 -20.29
N LYS A 92 -27.86 12.15 -21.48
CA LYS A 92 -29.32 12.13 -21.70
C LYS A 92 -29.97 10.86 -21.11
N CYS A 93 -29.35 9.70 -21.31
CA CYS A 93 -29.84 8.41 -20.81
C CYS A 93 -29.59 8.17 -19.29
N SER A 94 -28.88 9.08 -18.61
CA SER A 94 -28.62 8.96 -17.17
C SER A 94 -29.74 9.58 -16.33
N ASP A 95 -30.29 8.84 -15.35
CA ASP A 95 -31.34 9.34 -14.44
C ASP A 95 -30.82 10.29 -13.34
N THR A 96 -29.52 10.27 -13.07
CA THR A 96 -28.92 10.94 -11.89
C THR A 96 -27.42 11.16 -12.11
N MET A 97 -26.94 12.37 -11.86
CA MET A 97 -25.52 12.73 -11.96
C MET A 97 -24.90 12.94 -10.57
N LEU A 98 -23.90 12.13 -10.20
CA LEU A 98 -23.15 12.27 -8.95
C LEU A 98 -21.83 13.01 -9.18
N VAL A 99 -21.80 14.28 -8.78
CA VAL A 99 -20.64 15.16 -8.94
C VAL A 99 -19.75 15.06 -7.70
N LEU A 100 -18.58 14.43 -7.85
CA LEU A 100 -17.56 14.32 -6.79
C LEU A 100 -16.47 15.37 -6.93
N TRP A 101 -16.66 16.51 -6.27
CA TRP A 101 -15.87 17.72 -6.48
C TRP A 101 -14.74 17.95 -5.46
N ASP A 102 -13.73 18.66 -5.93
CA ASP A 102 -12.54 19.12 -5.22
C ASP A 102 -12.29 20.61 -5.58
N PRO A 103 -11.41 21.37 -4.91
CA PRO A 103 -11.29 22.82 -5.11
C PRO A 103 -10.96 23.28 -6.55
N THR A 104 -10.43 22.39 -7.41
CA THR A 104 -10.16 22.71 -8.82
C THR A 104 -11.23 22.16 -9.78
N TRP A 105 -12.30 21.54 -9.28
CA TRP A 105 -13.39 21.02 -10.11
C TRP A 105 -14.07 22.13 -10.94
N ALA A 106 -14.42 23.26 -10.31
CA ALA A 106 -15.07 24.39 -10.98
C ALA A 106 -14.13 25.21 -11.90
N ARG A 107 -12.81 25.02 -11.80
CA ARG A 107 -11.86 25.61 -12.74
C ARG A 107 -11.82 24.86 -14.07
N ARG A 108 -12.15 23.56 -14.08
CA ARG A 108 -12.00 22.68 -15.24
C ARG A 108 -13.19 22.78 -16.19
N LEU A 109 -12.94 23.29 -17.40
CA LEU A 109 -13.93 23.54 -18.45
C LEU A 109 -14.81 22.31 -18.73
N TRP A 110 -14.19 21.14 -18.88
CA TRP A 110 -14.90 19.88 -19.16
C TRP A 110 -15.93 19.53 -18.08
N CYS A 111 -15.52 19.58 -16.80
CA CYS A 111 -16.38 19.23 -15.67
C CYS A 111 -17.59 20.16 -15.50
N VAL A 112 -17.41 21.46 -15.80
CA VAL A 112 -18.51 22.45 -15.76
C VAL A 112 -19.48 22.23 -16.92
N TYR A 113 -18.97 21.97 -18.12
CA TYR A 113 -19.80 21.65 -19.29
C TYR A 113 -20.58 20.34 -19.12
N GLU A 114 -19.98 19.25 -18.63
CA GLU A 114 -20.68 17.97 -18.42
C GLU A 114 -21.95 18.15 -17.57
N LEU A 115 -21.83 18.94 -16.50
CA LEU A 115 -22.94 19.21 -15.60
C LEU A 115 -23.99 20.15 -16.23
N ALA A 116 -23.55 21.20 -16.93
CA ALA A 116 -24.46 22.07 -17.69
C ALA A 116 -25.19 21.29 -18.81
N ALA A 117 -24.51 20.38 -19.51
CA ALA A 117 -25.08 19.53 -20.55
C ALA A 117 -26.05 18.49 -19.99
N PHE A 118 -25.76 17.91 -18.81
CA PHE A 118 -26.71 17.04 -18.09
C PHE A 118 -28.00 17.78 -17.71
N ILE A 119 -27.89 19.02 -17.23
CA ILE A 119 -29.05 19.88 -16.92
C ILE A 119 -29.81 20.22 -18.21
N ARG A 120 -29.10 20.60 -19.27
CA ARG A 120 -29.64 21.00 -20.58
C ARG A 120 -30.33 19.85 -21.35
N SER A 121 -29.94 18.60 -21.09
CA SER A 121 -30.47 17.40 -21.75
C SER A 121 -31.84 16.94 -21.22
N ARG A 122 -32.29 17.49 -20.09
CA ARG A 122 -33.59 17.21 -19.48
C ARG A 122 -34.75 17.77 -20.30
N SER A 123 -35.92 17.14 -20.16
CA SER A 123 -37.17 17.62 -20.75
C SER A 123 -37.63 18.92 -20.05
N PRO A 124 -38.27 19.87 -20.75
CA PRO A 124 -38.83 21.07 -20.10
C PRO A 124 -39.78 20.71 -18.96
N GLY A 125 -39.44 21.10 -17.73
CA GLY A 125 -40.18 20.77 -16.49
C GLY A 125 -39.65 19.56 -15.70
N GLU A 126 -38.81 18.72 -16.30
CA GLU A 126 -38.11 17.63 -15.61
C GLU A 126 -36.99 18.20 -14.73
N LYS A 127 -37.04 17.96 -13.41
CA LYS A 127 -36.01 18.46 -12.49
C LYS A 127 -34.75 17.57 -12.55
N PRO A 128 -33.58 18.08 -12.96
CA PRO A 128 -32.35 17.29 -13.06
C PRO A 128 -31.92 16.78 -11.69
N ARG A 129 -31.81 15.46 -11.52
CA ARG A 129 -31.36 14.84 -10.27
C ARG A 129 -29.83 14.85 -10.15
N VAL A 130 -29.28 16.03 -9.87
CA VAL A 130 -27.86 16.22 -9.58
C VAL A 130 -27.59 16.02 -8.09
N ILE A 131 -26.54 15.28 -7.76
CA ILE A 131 -26.07 15.07 -6.38
C ILE A 131 -24.62 15.56 -6.29
N ILE A 132 -24.41 16.73 -5.68
CA ILE A 132 -23.07 17.34 -5.53
C ILE A 132 -22.48 16.99 -4.15
N ARG A 133 -21.34 16.29 -4.08
CA ARG A 133 -20.69 15.91 -2.81
C ARG A 133 -19.16 16.06 -2.88
N PRO A 134 -18.48 16.50 -1.81
CA PRO A 134 -17.04 16.69 -1.85
C PRO A 134 -16.29 15.35 -1.80
N THR A 135 -15.14 15.30 -2.47
CA THR A 135 -14.34 14.07 -2.66
C THR A 135 -13.81 13.41 -1.39
N PHE A 136 -13.80 14.10 -0.25
CA PHE A 136 -13.36 13.58 1.06
C PHE A 136 -14.54 13.22 1.99
N LEU A 137 -15.81 13.50 1.65
CA LEU A 137 -16.96 13.30 2.56
C LEU A 137 -16.97 11.93 3.26
N GLY A 138 -16.78 10.85 2.50
CA GLY A 138 -16.78 9.50 3.07
C GLY A 138 -15.61 9.21 4.01
N PHE A 139 -14.49 9.94 3.88
CA PHE A 139 -13.40 9.88 4.86
C PHE A 139 -13.81 10.56 6.17
N ASN A 140 -14.42 11.75 6.13
CA ASN A 140 -14.86 12.45 7.35
C ASN A 140 -15.99 11.69 8.07
N MET A 141 -16.94 11.09 7.33
CA MET A 141 -18.01 10.30 7.92
C MET A 141 -17.48 8.98 8.51
N PHE A 142 -16.52 8.32 7.85
CA PHE A 142 -15.85 7.14 8.42
C PHE A 142 -14.97 7.48 9.64
N ALA A 143 -14.25 8.61 9.60
CA ALA A 143 -13.46 9.10 10.73
C ALA A 143 -14.35 9.47 11.93
N CYS A 144 -15.53 10.06 11.69
CA CYS A 144 -16.56 10.28 12.71
C CYS A 144 -17.04 8.95 13.32
N TRP A 145 -17.45 7.99 12.48
CA TRP A 145 -17.89 6.67 12.94
C TRP A 145 -16.81 5.98 13.78
N PHE A 146 -15.56 6.01 13.32
CA PHE A 146 -14.41 5.42 14.00
C PHE A 146 -14.10 6.15 15.32
N ALA A 147 -14.21 7.48 15.38
CA ALA A 147 -14.06 8.25 16.62
C ALA A 147 -15.10 7.84 17.67
N CYS A 148 -16.36 7.70 17.25
CA CYS A 148 -17.43 7.25 18.14
C CYS A 148 -17.17 5.82 18.65
N ALA A 149 -16.77 4.90 17.75
CA ALA A 149 -16.43 3.51 18.11
C ALA A 149 -15.29 3.45 19.12
N LEU A 150 -14.18 4.13 18.83
CA LEU A 150 -13.00 4.19 19.68
C LEU A 150 -13.30 4.88 21.02
N GLY A 151 -14.15 5.91 21.03
CA GLY A 151 -14.62 6.57 22.25
C GLY A 151 -15.49 5.67 23.13
N GLY A 152 -16.39 4.87 22.53
CA GLY A 152 -17.19 3.87 23.23
C GLY A 152 -16.31 2.80 23.87
N PHE A 153 -15.40 2.20 23.11
CA PHE A 153 -14.47 1.20 23.65
C PHE A 153 -13.56 1.78 24.74
N ALA A 154 -13.05 3.00 24.57
CA ALA A 154 -12.26 3.66 25.61
C ALA A 154 -13.05 3.96 26.89
N PHE A 155 -14.37 4.20 26.78
CA PHE A 155 -15.24 4.37 27.96
C PHE A 155 -15.45 3.05 28.71
N HIS A 156 -15.64 1.93 28.01
CA HIS A 156 -15.74 0.60 28.63
C HIS A 156 -14.42 0.17 29.28
N PHE A 157 -13.32 0.13 28.50
CA PHE A 157 -12.09 -0.51 28.96
C PHE A 157 -11.26 0.31 29.94
N ALA A 158 -11.10 1.63 29.73
CA ALA A 158 -10.21 2.44 30.58
C ALA A 158 -10.84 2.88 31.90
N ASN A 159 -12.11 2.50 32.15
CA ASN A 159 -12.98 2.87 33.28
C ASN A 159 -12.96 4.38 33.67
N SER A 160 -12.53 5.23 32.74
CA SER A 160 -12.19 6.64 32.99
C SER A 160 -12.68 7.50 31.84
N ALA A 161 -13.79 8.20 32.08
CA ALA A 161 -14.40 9.09 31.09
C ALA A 161 -13.40 10.09 30.47
N ASN A 162 -12.41 10.52 31.25
CA ASN A 162 -11.35 11.43 30.84
C ASN A 162 -10.54 10.93 29.63
N GLY A 163 -10.17 9.64 29.59
CA GLY A 163 -9.38 9.06 28.49
C GLY A 163 -10.16 9.04 27.17
N GLY A 164 -11.39 8.50 27.22
CA GLY A 164 -12.30 8.48 26.06
C GLY A 164 -12.66 9.90 25.58
N LEU A 165 -12.92 10.83 26.49
CA LEU A 165 -13.25 12.23 26.15
C LEU A 165 -12.07 12.96 25.51
N ALA A 166 -10.84 12.78 26.00
CA ALA A 166 -9.65 13.39 25.41
C ALA A 166 -9.42 12.89 23.96
N LEU A 167 -9.50 11.57 23.76
CA LEU A 167 -9.32 10.94 22.46
C LEU A 167 -10.41 11.35 21.45
N CYS A 168 -11.67 11.35 21.88
CA CYS A 168 -12.78 11.92 21.12
C CYS A 168 -12.52 13.41 20.78
N GLY A 169 -12.08 14.22 21.74
CA GLY A 169 -11.79 15.63 21.56
C GLY A 169 -10.77 15.90 20.46
N VAL A 170 -9.67 15.14 20.41
CA VAL A 170 -8.64 15.25 19.35
C VAL A 170 -9.22 14.90 17.97
N ILE A 171 -10.06 13.87 17.86
CA ILE A 171 -10.64 13.48 16.56
C ILE A 171 -11.75 14.45 16.13
N PHE A 172 -12.60 14.93 17.05
CA PHE A 172 -13.58 15.97 16.76
C PHE A 172 -12.93 17.30 16.38
N TRP A 173 -11.79 17.68 16.97
CA TRP A 173 -11.00 18.84 16.56
C TRP A 173 -10.52 18.71 15.11
N TYR A 174 -10.01 17.54 14.74
CA TYR A 174 -9.59 17.25 13.36
C TYR A 174 -10.79 17.26 12.38
N ILE A 175 -11.94 16.70 12.76
CA ILE A 175 -13.18 16.77 11.97
C ILE A 175 -13.63 18.23 11.81
N ALA A 176 -13.61 19.05 12.87
CA ALA A 176 -13.94 20.47 12.83
C ALA A 176 -12.98 21.24 11.90
N HIS A 177 -11.69 20.86 11.86
CA HIS A 177 -10.72 21.42 10.93
C HIS A 177 -11.05 21.09 9.47
N LEU A 178 -11.31 19.83 9.14
CA LEU A 178 -11.68 19.42 7.78
C LEU A 178 -13.03 20.01 7.35
N VAL A 179 -13.96 20.21 8.28
CA VAL A 179 -15.25 20.88 8.03
C VAL A 179 -15.06 22.39 7.76
N ARG A 180 -14.12 23.06 8.44
CA ARG A 180 -13.81 24.48 8.21
C ARG A 180 -13.04 24.71 6.90
N GLU A 181 -12.10 23.83 6.58
CA GLU A 181 -11.43 23.77 5.27
C GLU A 181 -12.46 23.57 4.14
N TYR A 182 -13.40 22.66 4.33
CA TYR A 182 -14.49 22.44 3.37
C TYR A 182 -15.37 23.67 3.12
N CYS A 183 -15.78 24.42 4.15
CA CYS A 183 -16.58 25.63 3.97
C CYS A 183 -15.84 26.68 3.12
N ARG A 184 -14.54 26.88 3.37
CA ARG A 184 -13.67 27.71 2.55
C ARG A 184 -13.64 27.22 1.10
N ASP A 185 -13.45 25.92 0.88
CA ASP A 185 -13.40 25.32 -0.45
C ASP A 185 -14.75 25.40 -1.20
N VAL A 186 -15.89 25.33 -0.48
CA VAL A 186 -17.24 25.61 -1.01
C VAL A 186 -17.32 27.05 -1.48
N THR A 187 -16.86 28.00 -0.66
CA THR A 187 -16.87 29.42 -1.01
C THR A 187 -16.04 29.69 -2.27
N THR A 188 -14.84 29.10 -2.36
CA THR A 188 -13.99 29.18 -3.55
C THR A 188 -14.64 28.53 -4.78
N MET A 189 -15.30 27.38 -4.64
CA MET A 189 -16.03 26.76 -5.76
C MET A 189 -17.22 27.62 -6.22
N CYS A 190 -18.00 28.18 -5.30
CA CYS A 190 -19.08 29.11 -5.62
C CYS A 190 -18.55 30.36 -6.34
N GLN A 191 -17.41 30.92 -5.92
CA GLN A 191 -16.76 32.06 -6.59
C GLN A 191 -16.30 31.71 -8.00
N HIS A 192 -15.65 30.55 -8.21
CA HIS A 192 -15.24 30.10 -9.53
C HIS A 192 -16.42 29.87 -10.49
N ILE A 193 -17.60 29.45 -10.01
CA ILE A 193 -18.80 29.30 -10.85
C ILE A 193 -19.50 30.64 -11.11
N ALA A 194 -19.62 31.51 -10.10
CA ALA A 194 -20.23 32.85 -10.24
C ALA A 194 -19.44 33.79 -11.17
N HIS A 195 -18.12 33.58 -11.27
CA HIS A 195 -17.24 34.31 -12.18
C HIS A 195 -16.62 33.38 -13.24
N PHE A 196 -17.33 32.28 -13.59
CA PHE A 196 -16.86 31.37 -14.62
C PHE A 196 -16.84 32.08 -15.97
N SER A 197 -15.68 32.10 -16.62
CA SER A 197 -15.59 32.31 -18.07
C SER A 197 -14.98 31.09 -18.72
N PHE A 198 -15.54 30.73 -19.88
CA PHE A 198 -14.98 29.77 -20.81
C PHE A 198 -13.50 30.08 -21.11
N ALA A 199 -13.16 31.35 -21.34
CA ALA A 199 -11.79 31.77 -21.70
C ALA A 199 -10.77 31.47 -20.60
N THR A 200 -11.11 31.71 -19.33
CA THR A 200 -10.22 31.50 -18.18
C THR A 200 -10.29 30.09 -17.58
N ALA A 201 -11.30 29.30 -17.93
CA ALA A 201 -11.44 27.91 -17.49
C ALA A 201 -10.29 27.02 -18.00
N GLU A 202 -9.81 26.12 -17.15
CA GLU A 202 -8.71 25.20 -17.39
C GLU A 202 -9.14 24.04 -18.31
N SER A 203 -8.37 23.82 -19.37
CA SER A 203 -8.40 22.64 -20.23
C SER A 203 -7.11 21.85 -20.06
N PHE A 204 -7.19 20.51 -20.04
CA PHE A 204 -6.02 19.67 -19.79
C PHE A 204 -5.00 19.83 -20.93
N CYS A 205 -5.44 19.79 -22.19
CA CYS A 205 -4.59 19.96 -23.36
C CYS A 205 -3.73 21.23 -23.30
N CYS A 206 -4.30 22.37 -22.87
CA CYS A 206 -3.59 23.66 -22.82
C CYS A 206 -2.57 23.69 -21.68
N SER A 207 -2.87 23.02 -20.55
CA SER A 207 -1.93 22.90 -19.42
C SER A 207 -0.70 22.01 -19.70
N VAL A 208 -0.69 21.32 -20.85
CA VAL A 208 0.42 20.45 -21.31
C VAL A 208 0.92 20.83 -22.71
N GLU A 209 0.76 22.10 -23.11
CA GLU A 209 1.19 22.65 -24.41
C GLU A 209 0.67 21.88 -25.64
N HIS A 210 -0.52 21.28 -25.53
CA HIS A 210 -1.10 20.41 -26.56
C HIS A 210 -0.22 19.19 -26.92
N LYS A 211 0.58 18.69 -25.97
CA LYS A 211 1.41 17.49 -26.14
C LYS A 211 1.10 16.48 -25.04
N HIS A 212 0.94 15.21 -25.40
CA HIS A 212 0.68 14.17 -24.40
C HIS A 212 1.90 14.03 -23.46
N PRO A 213 1.74 14.08 -22.12
CA PRO A 213 2.88 14.19 -21.21
C PRO A 213 3.95 13.10 -21.35
N HIS A 214 3.53 11.89 -21.73
CA HIS A 214 4.42 10.73 -21.89
C HIS A 214 4.91 10.56 -23.33
N SER A 215 4.02 10.32 -24.30
CA SER A 215 4.40 10.05 -25.70
C SER A 215 4.78 11.29 -26.53
N LYS A 216 4.56 12.50 -26.00
CA LYS A 216 4.79 13.81 -26.66
C LYS A 216 3.98 14.09 -27.93
N GLU A 217 3.14 13.14 -28.35
CA GLU A 217 2.22 13.28 -29.48
C GLU A 217 1.28 14.50 -29.33
N PRO A 218 0.89 15.15 -30.44
CA PRO A 218 0.00 16.30 -30.41
C PRO A 218 -1.42 15.89 -29.93
N LEU A 219 -1.94 16.62 -28.96
CA LEU A 219 -3.32 16.51 -28.47
C LEU A 219 -4.21 17.51 -29.19
N MET A 220 -5.39 17.07 -29.63
CA MET A 220 -6.44 18.01 -30.05
C MET A 220 -6.79 18.98 -28.92
N CYS A 221 -7.17 20.19 -29.30
CA CYS A 221 -7.53 21.24 -28.37
C CYS A 221 -8.91 20.96 -27.74
N ASP A 222 -8.93 20.48 -26.49
CA ASP A 222 -10.16 20.33 -25.67
C ASP A 222 -11.05 21.57 -25.80
N ARG A 223 -10.44 22.78 -25.71
CA ARG A 223 -11.14 24.06 -25.78
C ARG A 223 -11.89 24.25 -27.10
N GLU A 224 -11.29 23.93 -28.24
CA GLU A 224 -11.96 24.04 -29.55
C GLU A 224 -13.09 23.02 -29.72
N VAL A 225 -12.87 21.77 -29.30
CA VAL A 225 -13.90 20.72 -29.31
C VAL A 225 -15.09 21.19 -28.47
N MET A 226 -14.82 21.69 -27.27
CA MET A 226 -15.83 22.16 -26.32
C MET A 226 -16.52 23.44 -26.79
N GLN A 227 -15.83 24.35 -27.47
CA GLN A 227 -16.44 25.51 -28.12
C GLN A 227 -17.46 25.10 -29.18
N ARG A 228 -17.13 24.12 -30.03
CA ARG A 228 -18.06 23.58 -31.03
C ARG A 228 -19.27 22.93 -30.37
N CYS A 229 -19.06 22.09 -29.35
CA CYS A 229 -20.15 21.49 -28.57
C CYS A 229 -21.04 22.54 -27.87
N ILE A 230 -20.44 23.60 -27.31
CA ILE A 230 -21.14 24.70 -26.65
C ILE A 230 -22.02 25.47 -27.64
N ASN A 231 -21.49 25.82 -28.81
CA ASN A 231 -22.26 26.50 -29.86
C ASN A 231 -23.48 25.66 -30.30
N ILE A 232 -23.32 24.33 -30.41
CA ILE A 232 -24.41 23.41 -30.79
C ILE A 232 -25.46 23.26 -29.67
N TRP A 233 -25.06 23.10 -28.40
CA TRP A 233 -25.96 22.76 -27.29
C TRP A 233 -26.62 23.96 -26.61
N PHE A 234 -25.94 25.12 -26.62
CA PHE A 234 -26.31 26.32 -25.88
C PHE A 234 -26.52 27.55 -26.78
N GLY A 235 -26.14 27.50 -28.06
CA GLY A 235 -26.30 28.61 -29.01
C GLY A 235 -25.15 29.61 -29.04
N GLY A 236 -24.13 29.44 -28.20
CA GLY A 236 -22.95 30.30 -28.14
C GLY A 236 -22.21 30.20 -26.80
N ILE A 237 -21.01 30.78 -26.72
CA ILE A 237 -20.22 30.83 -25.48
C ILE A 237 -20.94 31.68 -24.42
N GLU A 238 -21.43 32.87 -24.77
CA GLU A 238 -22.12 33.78 -23.86
C GLU A 238 -23.36 33.13 -23.23
N SER A 239 -24.18 32.47 -24.04
CA SER A 239 -25.37 31.72 -23.60
C SER A 239 -25.03 30.51 -22.70
N PHE A 240 -23.82 29.97 -22.80
CA PHE A 240 -23.30 28.93 -21.91
C PHE A 240 -22.78 29.53 -20.60
N GLU A 241 -21.95 30.57 -20.65
CA GLU A 241 -21.45 31.29 -19.47
C GLU A 241 -22.60 31.83 -18.60
N GLN A 242 -23.60 32.47 -19.22
CA GLN A 242 -24.79 32.99 -18.54
C GLN A 242 -25.56 31.88 -17.78
N ARG A 243 -25.63 30.67 -18.35
CA ARG A 243 -26.27 29.50 -17.70
C ARG A 243 -25.40 28.86 -16.63
N VAL A 244 -24.07 28.90 -16.77
CA VAL A 244 -23.14 28.46 -15.72
C VAL A 244 -23.21 29.39 -14.51
N GLN A 245 -23.14 30.71 -14.74
CA GLN A 245 -23.21 31.75 -13.71
C GLN A 245 -24.63 31.88 -13.11
N GLY A 246 -25.68 31.52 -13.86
CA GLY A 246 -27.09 31.58 -13.46
C GLY A 246 -27.65 30.23 -13.00
N ASP A 247 -28.19 29.44 -13.94
CA ASP A 247 -28.90 28.17 -13.68
C ASP A 247 -28.07 27.22 -12.79
N LEU A 248 -26.82 26.98 -13.19
CA LEU A 248 -25.94 26.03 -12.50
C LEU A 248 -25.45 26.57 -11.15
N TYR A 249 -25.08 27.85 -11.06
CA TYR A 249 -24.74 28.46 -9.77
C TYR A 249 -25.87 28.29 -8.74
N ASN A 250 -27.12 28.57 -9.14
CA ASN A 250 -28.28 28.43 -8.26
C ASN A 250 -28.53 26.97 -7.85
N LEU A 251 -28.42 26.01 -8.77
CA LEU A 251 -28.50 24.58 -8.45
C LEU A 251 -27.39 24.14 -7.48
N LEU A 252 -26.17 24.64 -7.67
CA LEU A 252 -25.02 24.32 -6.83
C LEU A 252 -25.16 24.91 -5.43
N VAL A 253 -25.67 26.15 -5.30
CA VAL A 253 -25.99 26.78 -4.00
C VAL A 253 -27.13 26.06 -3.28
N ASP A 254 -28.18 25.62 -3.99
CA ASP A 254 -29.24 24.77 -3.43
C ASP A 254 -28.67 23.45 -2.89
N GLN A 255 -27.98 22.68 -3.73
CA GLN A 255 -27.47 21.36 -3.35
C GLN A 255 -26.46 21.41 -2.19
N LEU A 256 -25.65 22.47 -2.12
CA LEU A 256 -24.68 22.67 -1.03
C LEU A 256 -25.32 23.23 0.25
N SER A 257 -26.39 24.03 0.18
CA SER A 257 -27.06 24.53 1.40
C SER A 257 -28.02 23.50 2.01
N ASN A 258 -28.79 22.79 1.16
CA ASN A 258 -29.84 21.87 1.59
C ASN A 258 -29.36 20.42 1.78
N HIS A 259 -28.32 19.98 1.05
CA HIS A 259 -27.92 18.57 0.99
C HIS A 259 -26.43 18.28 1.22
N MET A 260 -25.66 19.27 1.66
CA MET A 260 -24.22 19.21 2.00
C MET A 260 -23.80 17.89 2.67
N VAL A 261 -24.41 17.65 3.82
CA VAL A 261 -24.53 16.41 4.58
C VAL A 261 -26.00 16.42 5.00
N SER A 262 -26.77 15.36 4.80
CA SER A 262 -28.14 15.28 5.30
C SER A 262 -28.18 14.63 6.69
N TYR A 263 -29.22 14.95 7.48
CA TYR A 263 -29.49 14.36 8.80
C TYR A 263 -29.27 12.83 8.82
N TRP A 264 -29.85 12.13 7.84
CA TRP A 264 -29.72 10.68 7.70
C TRP A 264 -28.27 10.20 7.47
N ARG A 265 -27.41 10.98 6.81
CA ARG A 265 -25.99 10.60 6.61
C ARG A 265 -25.14 10.78 7.87
N LEU A 266 -25.55 11.65 8.80
CA LEU A 266 -24.97 11.69 10.14
C LEU A 266 -25.45 10.50 10.96
N ALA A 267 -26.75 10.19 10.94
CA ALA A 267 -27.27 8.99 11.60
C ALA A 267 -26.64 7.69 11.07
N GLU A 268 -26.36 7.58 9.76
CA GLU A 268 -25.61 6.45 9.18
C GLU A 268 -24.12 6.37 9.63
N ALA A 269 -23.58 7.45 10.22
CA ALA A 269 -22.21 7.54 10.74
C ALA A 269 -22.13 7.50 12.27
N SER A 270 -23.22 7.71 13.01
CA SER A 270 -23.25 7.76 14.48
C SER A 270 -24.04 6.66 15.23
N PRO A 271 -24.38 5.48 14.67
CA PRO A 271 -25.18 4.48 15.39
C PRO A 271 -24.47 3.87 16.61
N VAL A 272 -23.14 4.04 16.70
CA VAL A 272 -22.32 3.60 17.84
C VAL A 272 -22.85 4.07 19.18
N PHE A 273 -23.33 5.31 19.29
CA PHE A 273 -23.89 5.82 20.55
C PHE A 273 -25.14 5.02 20.98
N PHE A 274 -25.93 4.52 20.03
CA PHE A 274 -27.04 3.63 20.33
C PHE A 274 -26.54 2.24 20.76
N TRP A 275 -25.48 1.70 20.13
CA TRP A 275 -24.89 0.41 20.50
C TRP A 275 -24.29 0.41 21.91
N PHE A 276 -23.59 1.48 22.29
CA PHE A 276 -23.08 1.70 23.66
C PHE A 276 -24.21 1.70 24.71
N HIS A 277 -25.34 2.35 24.42
CA HIS A 277 -26.49 2.33 25.32
C HIS A 277 -27.27 1.01 25.27
N LEU A 278 -27.21 0.23 24.18
CA LEU A 278 -27.72 -1.14 24.16
C LEU A 278 -26.93 -2.06 25.07
N ASP A 279 -25.60 -1.91 25.19
CA ASP A 279 -24.80 -2.69 26.15
C ASP A 279 -25.25 -2.44 27.61
N ASN A 280 -25.46 -1.16 27.95
CA ASN A 280 -26.03 -0.82 29.26
C ASN A 280 -27.44 -1.43 29.44
N ALA A 281 -28.30 -1.36 28.42
CA ALA A 281 -29.65 -1.95 28.47
C ALA A 281 -29.63 -3.49 28.60
N ALA A 282 -28.66 -4.16 27.97
CA ALA A 282 -28.50 -5.61 28.00
C ALA A 282 -28.17 -6.11 29.42
N ARG A 283 -27.34 -5.37 30.16
CA ARG A 283 -27.04 -5.66 31.57
C ARG A 283 -28.25 -5.48 32.48
N GLU A 284 -29.01 -4.40 32.34
CA GLU A 284 -30.23 -4.25 33.15
C GLU A 284 -31.27 -5.33 32.82
N LEU A 285 -31.31 -5.83 31.57
CA LEU A 285 -32.13 -6.99 31.21
C LEU A 285 -31.61 -8.31 31.85
N LEU A 286 -30.29 -8.51 31.93
CA LEU A 286 -29.70 -9.65 32.63
C LEU A 286 -30.00 -9.60 34.15
N HIS A 287 -29.84 -8.42 34.76
CA HIS A 287 -30.24 -8.19 36.16
C HIS A 287 -31.73 -8.46 36.39
N PHE A 288 -32.61 -8.04 35.48
CA PHE A 288 -34.05 -8.34 35.56
C PHE A 288 -34.35 -9.84 35.57
N ILE A 289 -33.65 -10.64 34.75
CA ILE A 289 -33.84 -12.10 34.70
C ILE A 289 -33.30 -12.77 35.97
N HIS A 290 -32.14 -12.35 36.49
CA HIS A 290 -31.63 -12.87 37.76
C HIS A 290 -32.48 -12.43 38.98
N ALA A 291 -33.08 -11.24 38.94
CA ALA A 291 -33.99 -10.73 39.97
C ALA A 291 -35.44 -11.27 39.87
N ALA A 292 -35.72 -12.18 38.94
CA ALA A 292 -37.08 -12.67 38.67
C ALA A 292 -37.74 -13.41 39.86
N GLU A 293 -36.96 -13.94 40.81
CA GLU A 293 -37.49 -14.52 42.05
C GLU A 293 -37.97 -13.44 43.07
N GLY A 294 -37.55 -12.18 42.91
CA GLY A 294 -37.92 -11.04 43.76
C GLY A 294 -38.92 -10.05 43.14
N GLY A 295 -39.07 -10.04 41.81
CA GLY A 295 -40.12 -9.29 41.11
C GLY A 295 -39.85 -7.80 40.84
N GLU A 296 -38.59 -7.35 40.86
CA GLU A 296 -38.26 -5.94 40.61
C GLU A 296 -38.35 -5.54 39.13
N ALA A 297 -39.54 -5.10 38.72
CA ALA A 297 -39.79 -4.49 37.40
C ALA A 297 -38.94 -3.24 37.10
N HIS A 298 -38.23 -2.71 38.10
CA HIS A 298 -37.33 -1.56 38.00
C HIS A 298 -36.23 -1.74 36.94
N TYR A 299 -35.60 -2.92 36.88
CA TYR A 299 -34.49 -3.19 35.95
C TYR A 299 -34.91 -3.13 34.48
N LEU A 300 -36.04 -3.74 34.11
CA LEU A 300 -36.62 -3.65 32.76
C LEU A 300 -36.88 -2.18 32.36
N THR A 301 -37.34 -1.39 33.33
CA THR A 301 -37.59 0.05 33.15
C THR A 301 -36.29 0.83 32.94
N ILE A 302 -35.22 0.58 33.70
CA ILE A 302 -33.88 1.19 33.46
C ILE A 302 -33.34 0.78 32.08
N GLY A 303 -33.45 -0.49 31.69
CA GLY A 303 -33.07 -0.97 30.36
C GLY A 303 -33.79 -0.21 29.24
N SER A 304 -35.10 0.05 29.40
CA SER A 304 -35.88 0.87 28.47
C SER A 304 -35.40 2.34 28.40
N MET A 305 -34.98 2.92 29.54
CA MET A 305 -34.40 4.26 29.57
C MET A 305 -33.09 4.34 28.81
N GLN A 306 -32.21 3.34 28.95
CA GLN A 306 -30.95 3.28 28.21
C GLN A 306 -31.19 3.24 26.70
N ILE A 307 -32.15 2.43 26.22
CA ILE A 307 -32.57 2.39 24.81
C ILE A 307 -33.03 3.79 24.34
N LEU A 308 -33.89 4.47 25.10
CA LEU A 308 -34.36 5.82 24.80
C LEU A 308 -33.23 6.87 24.81
N LEU A 309 -32.28 6.76 25.73
CA LEU A 309 -31.13 7.64 25.84
C LEU A 309 -30.16 7.45 24.66
N GLY A 310 -29.90 6.21 24.24
CA GLY A 310 -29.13 5.89 23.04
C GLY A 310 -29.75 6.44 21.76
N LEU A 311 -31.08 6.32 21.61
CA LEU A 311 -31.83 6.95 20.52
C LEU A 311 -31.73 8.48 20.58
N SER A 312 -31.78 9.07 21.77
CA SER A 312 -31.63 10.52 22.00
C SER A 312 -30.26 11.03 21.56
N TYR A 313 -29.17 10.32 21.88
CA TYR A 313 -27.84 10.68 21.39
C TYR A 313 -27.70 10.49 19.87
N TRP A 314 -28.11 9.34 19.35
CA TRP A 314 -27.95 8.97 17.94
C TRP A 314 -28.73 9.88 16.98
N LEU A 315 -30.00 10.15 17.29
CA LEU A 315 -30.93 10.89 16.43
C LEU A 315 -31.15 12.35 16.89
N GLY A 316 -30.99 12.65 18.18
CA GLY A 316 -31.10 13.99 18.73
C GLY A 316 -29.76 14.74 18.74
N VAL A 317 -28.92 14.42 19.72
CA VAL A 317 -27.74 15.21 20.09
C VAL A 317 -26.70 15.31 18.98
N VAL A 318 -26.30 14.19 18.37
CA VAL A 318 -25.22 14.19 17.37
C VAL A 318 -25.59 14.98 16.11
N PRO A 319 -26.81 14.86 15.53
CA PRO A 319 -27.23 15.74 14.45
C PRO A 319 -27.28 17.24 14.81
N ILE A 320 -27.70 17.61 16.03
CA ILE A 320 -27.66 19.01 16.51
C ILE A 320 -26.22 19.51 16.58
N LEU A 321 -25.35 18.77 17.26
CA LEU A 321 -23.92 19.05 17.44
C LEU A 321 -23.24 19.34 16.11
N PHE A 322 -23.37 18.42 15.14
CA PHE A 322 -22.80 18.61 13.81
C PHE A 322 -23.42 19.79 13.07
N ARG A 323 -24.73 20.02 13.16
CA ARG A 323 -25.38 21.15 12.46
C ARG A 323 -24.91 22.50 12.96
N VAL A 324 -24.74 22.65 14.28
CA VAL A 324 -24.18 23.86 14.89
C VAL A 324 -22.71 24.02 14.53
N MET A 325 -21.90 22.94 14.63
CA MET A 325 -20.49 22.95 14.21
C MET A 325 -20.32 23.38 12.75
N PHE A 326 -21.14 22.87 11.82
CA PHE A 326 -21.10 23.29 10.40
C PHE A 326 -21.41 24.79 10.23
N ARG A 327 -22.41 25.34 10.95
CA ARG A 327 -22.75 26.78 10.89
C ARG A 327 -21.61 27.66 11.42
N LEU A 328 -20.93 27.22 12.49
CA LEU A 328 -19.82 27.95 13.09
C LEU A 328 -18.54 27.83 12.26
N ALA A 329 -18.24 26.64 11.72
CA ALA A 329 -17.14 26.44 10.80
C ALA A 329 -17.29 27.30 9.53
N TRP A 330 -18.53 27.46 9.04
CA TRP A 330 -18.84 28.42 7.99
C TRP A 330 -18.51 29.87 8.40
N ALA A 331 -18.95 30.31 9.58
CA ALA A 331 -18.64 31.66 10.08
C ALA A 331 -17.13 31.88 10.30
N MET A 332 -16.37 30.83 10.63
CA MET A 332 -14.93 30.87 10.92
C MET A 332 -14.05 30.41 9.73
N GLN A 333 -14.60 30.28 8.52
CA GLN A 333 -13.92 29.76 7.34
C GLN A 333 -12.79 30.66 6.79
N THR A 334 -12.65 31.88 7.30
CA THR A 334 -11.59 32.82 6.89
C THR A 334 -10.21 32.24 7.21
N LYS A 335 -9.40 32.04 6.16
CA LYS A 335 -8.03 31.54 6.25
C LYS A 335 -7.18 32.47 7.11
N CYS A 336 -6.36 31.93 7.99
CA CYS A 336 -5.45 32.71 8.82
C CYS A 336 -4.13 33.01 8.10
N ALA A 337 -3.38 34.01 8.58
CA ALA A 337 -2.03 34.28 8.11
C ALA A 337 -1.05 33.14 8.43
N CYS A 338 -1.27 32.40 9.53
CA CYS A 338 -0.47 31.26 9.93
C CYS A 338 -1.32 30.00 10.22
N ARG A 339 -0.73 28.82 10.01
CA ARG A 339 -1.43 27.53 10.24
C ARG A 339 -1.83 27.32 11.70
N LEU A 340 -1.03 27.81 12.66
CA LEU A 340 -1.32 27.65 14.08
C LEU A 340 -2.66 28.32 14.46
N LEU A 341 -2.88 29.56 14.02
CA LEU A 341 -4.15 30.26 14.27
C LEU A 341 -5.33 29.60 13.53
N ASP A 342 -5.09 28.99 12.37
CA ASP A 342 -6.08 28.15 11.68
C ASP A 342 -6.42 26.88 12.50
N TYR A 343 -5.44 26.27 13.18
CA TYR A 343 -5.68 25.16 14.10
C TYR A 343 -6.39 25.60 15.40
N THR A 344 -6.07 26.78 15.93
CA THR A 344 -6.76 27.39 17.08
C THR A 344 -8.22 27.71 16.76
N LYS A 345 -8.53 28.27 15.56
CA LYS A 345 -9.92 28.43 15.11
C LYS A 345 -10.68 27.11 15.10
N SER A 346 -10.04 26.02 14.68
CA SER A 346 -10.66 24.69 14.70
C SER A 346 -10.83 24.11 16.12
N LEU A 347 -9.99 24.51 17.08
CA LEU A 347 -10.15 24.14 18.49
C LEU A 347 -11.33 24.87 19.14
N LEU A 348 -11.50 26.17 18.83
CA LEU A 348 -12.65 26.96 19.31
C LEU A 348 -14.00 26.41 18.85
N LEU A 349 -14.06 25.71 17.71
CA LEU A 349 -15.28 25.02 17.24
C LEU A 349 -15.73 23.88 18.17
N LEU A 350 -14.88 23.38 19.08
CA LEU A 350 -15.28 22.40 20.08
C LEU A 350 -16.07 23.01 21.25
N LEU A 351 -15.85 24.28 21.61
CA LEU A 351 -16.47 24.87 22.81
C LEU A 351 -18.01 24.82 22.75
N PRO A 352 -18.68 25.12 21.61
CA PRO A 352 -20.13 24.98 21.51
C PRO A 352 -20.58 23.52 21.46
N GLY A 353 -19.71 22.58 21.09
CA GLY A 353 -19.98 21.15 21.18
C GLY A 353 -19.97 20.65 22.62
N ILE A 354 -18.96 21.05 23.39
CA ILE A 354 -18.87 20.83 24.84
C ILE A 354 -20.10 21.46 25.54
N PHE A 355 -20.49 22.68 25.14
CA PHE A 355 -21.69 23.34 25.67
C PHE A 355 -22.99 22.60 25.32
N ILE A 356 -23.19 22.16 24.08
CA ILE A 356 -24.39 21.37 23.69
C ILE A 356 -24.46 20.05 24.45
N PHE A 357 -23.33 19.35 24.58
CA PHE A 357 -23.24 18.09 25.32
C PHE A 357 -23.49 18.30 26.83
N GLY A 358 -22.88 19.33 27.44
CA GLY A 358 -23.13 19.72 28.82
C GLY A 358 -24.57 20.16 29.09
N ALA A 359 -25.19 20.91 28.16
CA ALA A 359 -26.59 21.29 28.23
C ALA A 359 -27.54 20.09 28.10
N PHE A 360 -27.18 19.08 27.30
CA PHE A 360 -27.91 17.80 27.24
C PHE A 360 -27.79 17.02 28.55
N LEU A 361 -26.57 16.87 29.09
CA LEU A 361 -26.34 16.21 30.38
C LEU A 361 -27.09 16.93 31.52
N TYR A 362 -27.10 18.26 31.51
CA TYR A 362 -27.88 19.07 32.45
C TYR A 362 -29.40 18.85 32.28
N LEU A 363 -29.91 18.83 31.04
CA LEU A 363 -31.33 18.55 30.78
C LEU A 363 -31.72 17.14 31.26
N HIS A 364 -30.88 16.14 31.01
CA HIS A 364 -31.07 14.78 31.50
C HIS A 364 -31.10 14.74 33.02
N ALA A 365 -30.07 15.24 33.70
CA ALA A 365 -29.99 15.29 35.15
C ALA A 365 -31.12 16.12 35.80
N PHE A 366 -31.58 17.19 35.15
CA PHE A 366 -32.73 17.98 35.57
C PHE A 366 -34.03 17.17 35.48
N LEU A 367 -34.29 16.50 34.36
CA LEU A 367 -35.51 15.73 34.16
C LEU A 367 -35.55 14.48 35.06
N SER A 368 -34.45 13.74 35.20
CA SER A 368 -34.33 12.62 36.14
C SER A 368 -34.44 13.02 37.62
N ARG A 369 -34.34 14.32 37.95
CA ARG A 369 -34.49 14.83 39.33
C ARG A 369 -35.91 15.33 39.65
N HIS A 370 -36.69 15.71 38.64
CA HIS A 370 -38.04 16.30 38.83
C HIS A 370 -39.19 15.37 38.41
N PHE A 371 -38.89 14.29 37.70
CA PHE A 371 -39.84 13.26 37.29
C PHE A 371 -39.35 11.88 37.73
N PRO A 372 -40.23 10.88 37.87
CA PRO A 372 -39.82 9.47 37.89
C PRO A 372 -38.84 9.19 36.75
N HIS A 373 -37.77 8.43 37.02
CA HIS A 373 -36.62 8.29 36.12
C HIS A 373 -37.02 7.94 34.67
N ASP A 374 -38.01 7.06 34.52
CA ASP A 374 -38.60 6.58 33.27
C ASP A 374 -39.20 7.74 32.45
N LEU A 375 -39.99 8.60 33.08
CA LEU A 375 -40.54 9.82 32.47
C LEU A 375 -39.44 10.86 32.19
N GLY A 376 -38.37 10.89 32.99
CA GLY A 376 -37.20 11.74 32.76
C GLY A 376 -36.50 11.41 31.44
N SER A 377 -36.10 10.15 31.25
CA SER A 377 -35.39 9.68 30.04
C SER A 377 -36.28 9.70 28.80
N LEU A 378 -37.57 9.36 28.94
CA LEU A 378 -38.56 9.52 27.87
C LEU A 378 -38.73 11.01 27.49
N GLY A 379 -38.78 11.91 28.48
CA GLY A 379 -38.81 13.36 28.26
C GLY A 379 -37.60 13.87 27.47
N VAL A 380 -36.40 13.39 27.78
CA VAL A 380 -35.18 13.70 27.01
C VAL A 380 -35.32 13.27 25.54
N ALA A 381 -35.83 12.06 25.26
CA ALA A 381 -36.03 11.59 23.89
C ALA A 381 -37.09 12.42 23.14
N LEU A 382 -38.24 12.66 23.78
CA LEU A 382 -39.36 13.42 23.23
C LEU A 382 -39.06 14.91 23.02
N ILE A 383 -38.10 15.48 23.75
CA ILE A 383 -37.62 16.85 23.52
C ILE A 383 -36.54 16.86 22.42
N THR A 384 -35.51 16.01 22.53
CA THR A 384 -34.27 16.19 21.77
C THR A 384 -34.34 15.69 20.32
N ILE A 385 -35.13 14.65 20.03
CA ILE A 385 -35.30 14.17 18.65
C ILE A 385 -36.14 15.17 17.81
N PRO A 386 -37.29 15.68 18.29
CA PRO A 386 -38.00 16.77 17.60
C PRO A 386 -37.20 18.08 17.54
N LEU A 387 -36.44 18.42 18.59
CA LEU A 387 -35.53 19.57 18.56
C LEU A 387 -34.46 19.41 17.49
N ALA A 388 -33.92 18.21 17.28
CA ALA A 388 -32.95 17.95 16.21
C ALA A 388 -33.56 18.15 14.82
N ALA A 389 -34.77 17.64 14.59
CA ALA A 389 -35.50 17.89 13.35
C ALA A 389 -35.81 19.39 13.14
N LEU A 390 -36.16 20.11 14.21
CA LEU A 390 -36.47 21.54 14.19
C LEU A 390 -35.23 22.40 13.91
N VAL A 391 -34.11 22.14 14.60
CA VAL A 391 -32.80 22.77 14.36
C VAL A 391 -32.34 22.46 12.95
N TRP A 392 -32.45 21.21 12.49
CA TRP A 392 -32.04 20.83 11.15
C TRP A 392 -32.81 21.59 10.05
N ARG A 393 -34.13 21.74 10.23
CA ARG A 393 -35.03 22.45 9.31
C ARG A 393 -34.82 23.96 9.32
N ASN A 394 -34.69 24.58 10.49
CA ASN A 394 -34.68 26.04 10.64
C ASN A 394 -33.28 26.67 10.64
N LEU A 395 -32.22 25.86 10.73
CA LEU A 395 -30.83 26.31 10.71
C LEU A 395 -30.15 25.85 9.40
N PRO A 396 -30.44 26.46 8.24
CA PRO A 396 -29.72 26.18 7.00
C PRO A 396 -28.23 26.51 7.17
N VAL A 397 -27.35 25.72 6.54
CA VAL A 397 -25.94 26.11 6.42
C VAL A 397 -25.89 27.33 5.50
N PRO A 398 -25.28 28.46 5.90
CA PRO A 398 -25.14 29.59 5.00
C PRO A 398 -24.25 29.18 3.83
N VAL A 399 -24.66 29.55 2.61
CA VAL A 399 -23.86 29.43 1.39
C VAL A 399 -23.94 30.80 0.73
N PRO A 400 -22.89 31.30 0.03
CA PRO A 400 -22.90 32.65 -0.52
C PRO A 400 -24.06 32.74 -1.50
N ARG A 401 -25.02 33.63 -1.26
CA ARG A 401 -26.00 34.03 -2.25
C ARG A 401 -25.45 35.28 -2.92
N HIS A 402 -24.82 35.10 -4.08
CA HIS A 402 -24.34 36.25 -4.83
C HIS A 402 -25.56 37.06 -5.30
N ASN A 403 -25.72 38.28 -4.79
CA ASN A 403 -26.74 39.23 -5.23
C ASN A 403 -26.37 39.82 -6.60
N VAL A 404 -26.22 38.97 -7.61
CA VAL A 404 -26.06 39.40 -9.00
C VAL A 404 -27.38 40.03 -9.42
N ARG A 405 -27.43 41.37 -9.47
CA ARG A 405 -28.41 42.05 -10.32
C ARG A 405 -27.99 41.75 -11.76
N LEU A 406 -28.55 40.67 -12.32
CA LEU A 406 -28.46 40.42 -13.75
C LEU A 406 -28.94 41.69 -14.47
N PRO A 407 -28.23 42.17 -15.52
CA PRO A 407 -28.71 43.31 -16.29
C PRO A 407 -30.09 42.95 -16.86
N ARG A 408 -31.10 43.80 -16.60
CA ARG A 408 -32.43 43.64 -17.19
C ARG A 408 -32.27 43.71 -18.71
N GLU A 409 -32.69 42.67 -19.42
CA GLU A 409 -32.67 42.64 -20.88
C GLU A 409 -33.42 43.86 -21.47
N PRO A 410 -32.73 44.75 -22.21
CA PRO A 410 -33.37 45.92 -22.78
C PRO A 410 -34.09 45.56 -24.08
N GLY A 411 -35.38 45.20 -23.99
CA GLY A 411 -36.28 45.22 -25.16
C GLY A 411 -36.89 43.90 -25.63
N ALA A 412 -37.13 42.91 -24.75
CA ALA A 412 -37.93 41.73 -25.08
C ALA A 412 -39.43 42.08 -25.24
N HIS A 413 -39.84 42.62 -26.39
CA HIS A 413 -41.26 42.80 -26.72
C HIS A 413 -41.99 41.45 -26.82
N SER A 414 -43.17 41.34 -26.20
CA SER A 414 -43.93 40.09 -26.09
C SER A 414 -44.67 39.71 -27.37
N GLY A 415 -43.94 39.30 -28.40
CA GLY A 415 -44.49 38.76 -29.65
C GLY A 415 -44.99 37.32 -29.49
N LYS A 416 -46.31 37.09 -29.57
CA LYS A 416 -46.89 35.74 -29.71
C LYS A 416 -46.63 35.21 -31.13
N LEU A 417 -45.74 34.22 -31.31
CA LEU A 417 -45.51 33.60 -32.63
C LEU A 417 -45.28 32.08 -32.58
N GLY A 418 -46.18 31.36 -33.26
CA GLY A 418 -45.95 30.12 -34.03
C GLY A 418 -45.04 29.01 -33.49
N ALA A 419 -45.58 28.09 -32.70
CA ALA A 419 -44.97 26.78 -32.46
C ALA A 419 -45.21 25.81 -33.66
N SER A 420 -44.48 26.01 -34.77
CA SER A 420 -44.59 25.14 -35.96
C SER A 420 -43.30 24.93 -36.76
N SER A 421 -42.25 25.74 -36.59
CA SER A 421 -41.10 25.76 -37.52
C SER A 421 -39.94 24.80 -37.20
N GLN A 422 -39.79 24.30 -35.96
CA GLN A 422 -38.60 23.51 -35.56
C GLN A 422 -38.63 22.02 -35.97
N ALA A 423 -39.70 21.54 -36.60
CA ALA A 423 -39.86 20.11 -36.90
C ALA A 423 -39.20 19.64 -38.21
N SER A 424 -38.90 20.55 -39.15
CA SER A 424 -38.36 20.19 -40.47
C SER A 424 -36.83 20.02 -40.48
N GLN A 425 -36.09 20.94 -39.87
CA GLN A 425 -34.61 21.00 -39.93
C GLN A 425 -33.87 19.80 -39.33
N VAL A 426 -34.56 18.91 -38.60
CA VAL A 426 -33.93 17.75 -37.92
C VAL A 426 -33.87 16.50 -38.79
N ARG A 427 -34.65 16.41 -39.89
CA ARG A 427 -34.67 15.20 -40.76
C ARG A 427 -33.58 15.15 -41.83
N GLU A 428 -33.03 16.29 -42.23
CA GLU A 428 -32.09 16.39 -43.36
C GLU A 428 -30.63 16.06 -42.97
N TRP A 429 -30.30 16.11 -41.67
CA TRP A 429 -28.93 15.94 -41.17
C TRP A 429 -28.45 14.49 -41.01
N THR A 430 -29.34 13.50 -41.12
CA THR A 430 -29.01 12.08 -40.85
C THR A 430 -28.39 11.30 -42.00
N GLU A 431 -28.40 11.80 -43.24
CA GLU A 431 -27.93 11.03 -44.42
C GLU A 431 -26.57 11.51 -44.99
N VAL A 432 -26.13 12.73 -44.66
CA VAL A 432 -24.98 13.37 -45.36
C VAL A 432 -23.60 12.97 -44.81
N VAL A 433 -23.51 12.45 -43.59
CA VAL A 433 -22.22 12.21 -42.88
C VAL A 433 -21.64 10.79 -43.13
N GLY A 434 -22.34 9.91 -43.85
CA GLY A 434 -21.99 8.49 -43.94
C GLY A 434 -20.90 8.06 -44.94
N SER A 435 -20.55 8.88 -45.95
CA SER A 435 -20.02 8.34 -47.22
C SER A 435 -18.63 8.82 -47.67
N LYS A 436 -17.90 9.64 -46.90
CA LYS A 436 -16.75 10.40 -47.45
C LYS A 436 -15.44 10.40 -46.63
N LEU A 437 -15.10 9.30 -45.97
CA LEU A 437 -13.80 9.15 -45.27
C LEU A 437 -13.17 7.75 -45.39
N ARG A 438 -12.84 7.29 -46.62
CA ARG A 438 -12.12 6.01 -46.81
C ARG A 438 -11.35 5.92 -48.15
N HIS A 439 -10.21 6.60 -48.28
CA HIS A 439 -9.19 6.28 -49.31
C HIS A 439 -7.83 6.96 -49.02
N ARG A 440 -6.73 6.27 -49.38
CA ARG A 440 -5.30 6.67 -49.33
C ARG A 440 -4.64 6.80 -47.94
N LEU A 441 -3.70 5.90 -47.61
CA LEU A 441 -2.26 6.14 -47.78
C LEU A 441 -1.44 4.83 -47.69
N HIS A 442 -0.37 4.76 -48.50
CA HIS A 442 0.64 3.69 -48.70
C HIS A 442 1.66 4.29 -49.71
N ASP A 443 2.97 4.05 -49.77
CA ASP A 443 3.97 3.31 -48.97
C ASP A 443 5.37 3.94 -49.26
N PHE A 444 6.44 3.62 -48.50
CA PHE A 444 7.82 3.35 -48.99
C PHE A 444 8.85 3.03 -47.88
N THR A 445 9.92 2.26 -48.19
CA THR A 445 11.02 1.85 -47.27
C THR A 445 12.39 1.59 -47.99
N ASP A 446 13.49 1.47 -47.23
CA ASP A 446 14.80 0.78 -47.52
C ASP A 446 15.75 1.33 -48.64
N SER A 447 17.05 0.96 -48.80
CA SER A 447 18.20 0.41 -47.98
C SER A 447 19.52 0.45 -48.86
N HIS A 448 20.77 -0.06 -48.63
CA HIS A 448 21.54 -0.76 -47.57
C HIS A 448 23.08 -0.86 -47.92
N MET A 449 23.99 -1.18 -46.94
CA MET A 449 25.29 -1.94 -47.06
C MET A 449 26.53 -1.40 -47.90
N ARG A 450 27.82 -1.83 -47.77
CA ARG A 450 28.72 -2.42 -46.71
C ARG A 450 30.22 -2.56 -47.15
N GLN A 451 31.16 -2.77 -46.19
CA GLN A 451 32.42 -3.62 -46.23
C GLN A 451 33.70 -3.17 -47.03
N GLN A 452 34.98 -3.49 -46.68
CA GLN A 452 35.65 -4.09 -45.46
C GLN A 452 37.23 -4.05 -45.52
N LEU A 453 37.91 -4.38 -44.38
CA LEU A 453 39.32 -4.87 -44.19
C LEU A 453 40.50 -3.84 -44.19
N VAL A 454 41.64 -4.00 -43.47
CA VAL A 454 42.01 -4.65 -42.16
C VAL A 454 43.49 -4.32 -41.77
N SER A 455 43.81 -4.05 -40.49
CA SER A 455 45.13 -4.22 -39.82
C SER A 455 45.06 -3.95 -38.28
N MET A 456 46.16 -4.00 -37.51
CA MET A 456 46.23 -4.10 -36.01
C MET A 456 47.59 -3.58 -35.44
N PRO A 457 47.80 -3.37 -34.10
CA PRO A 457 46.85 -3.02 -33.00
C PRO A 457 47.39 -1.96 -31.98
N PRO A 458 46.58 -1.50 -30.99
CA PRO A 458 47.09 -1.32 -29.61
C PRO A 458 46.12 -1.79 -28.50
N THR A 459 46.60 -1.95 -27.26
CA THR A 459 45.85 -2.56 -26.14
C THR A 459 44.69 -1.70 -25.62
N VAL A 460 43.49 -2.28 -25.44
CA VAL A 460 42.27 -1.59 -24.98
C VAL A 460 41.94 -1.92 -23.52
N THR A 461 41.56 -0.92 -22.72
CA THR A 461 41.08 -1.08 -21.32
C THR A 461 39.71 -1.76 -21.30
N VAL A 462 39.70 -3.06 -20.98
CA VAL A 462 38.64 -3.99 -21.41
C VAL A 462 37.25 -3.67 -20.83
N LEU A 463 37.09 -3.35 -19.55
CA LEU A 463 35.78 -2.98 -18.97
C LEU A 463 35.94 -1.96 -17.82
N GLY A 464 35.15 -0.88 -17.86
CA GLY A 464 35.19 0.17 -16.84
C GLY A 464 34.18 -0.07 -15.72
N HIS A 465 34.65 -0.38 -14.51
CA HIS A 465 33.79 -0.34 -13.32
C HIS A 465 33.67 1.10 -12.77
N PRO A 466 32.52 1.51 -12.17
CA PRO A 466 32.27 2.91 -11.79
C PRO A 466 33.14 3.51 -10.67
N GLU A 467 33.89 2.69 -9.92
CA GLU A 467 34.07 2.94 -8.48
C GLU A 467 35.22 3.85 -8.03
N ILE A 468 35.85 4.60 -8.94
CA ILE A 468 36.81 5.66 -8.57
C ILE A 468 36.08 7.00 -8.26
N LEU A 469 34.77 7.13 -8.52
CA LEU A 469 34.01 8.38 -8.30
C LEU A 469 33.50 8.64 -6.87
N ASP A 470 33.29 7.61 -6.04
CA ASP A 470 32.63 7.75 -4.72
C ASP A 470 33.59 8.18 -3.60
N SER A 471 34.20 9.36 -3.72
CA SER A 471 34.83 10.07 -2.61
C SER A 471 33.94 11.23 -2.16
N ASP A 472 33.41 11.16 -0.93
CA ASP A 472 32.35 12.04 -0.44
C ASP A 472 32.68 13.54 -0.57
N LEU A 473 32.02 14.20 -1.53
CA LEU A 473 31.94 15.66 -1.67
C LEU A 473 30.49 16.02 -1.99
N ASP A 474 29.77 16.53 -0.98
CA ASP A 474 28.43 17.12 -1.15
C ASP A 474 28.54 18.43 -1.96
N VAL A 475 28.58 18.30 -3.29
CA VAL A 475 28.40 19.41 -4.22
C VAL A 475 26.93 19.48 -4.59
N ASP A 476 26.24 20.50 -4.08
CA ASP A 476 24.82 20.73 -4.33
C ASP A 476 24.62 21.17 -5.79
N VAL A 477 24.40 20.22 -6.70
CA VAL A 477 24.23 20.47 -8.15
C VAL A 477 22.85 21.08 -8.43
N SER A 478 22.71 22.35 -8.07
CA SER A 478 21.56 23.18 -8.45
C SER A 478 21.61 23.46 -9.96
N VAL A 479 20.89 22.65 -10.75
CA VAL A 479 20.80 22.81 -12.21
C VAL A 479 20.12 24.14 -12.57
N PRO A 480 20.80 25.11 -13.22
CA PRO A 480 20.19 26.38 -13.60
C PRO A 480 19.31 26.20 -14.85
N SER A 481 18.00 26.36 -14.69
CA SER A 481 17.03 26.19 -15.79
C SER A 481 16.73 27.50 -16.52
N GLU A 482 17.75 28.17 -17.07
CA GLU A 482 17.57 29.34 -17.92
C GLU A 482 18.29 29.20 -19.28
N ARG A 483 17.50 29.23 -20.36
CA ARG A 483 17.99 29.51 -21.71
C ARG A 483 17.54 30.93 -22.10
N PRO A 484 18.43 31.92 -22.15
CA PRO A 484 18.11 33.19 -22.79
C PRO A 484 18.09 33.01 -24.31
N SER A 485 17.06 33.54 -24.96
CA SER A 485 17.00 33.66 -26.43
C SER A 485 17.45 35.06 -26.86
N SER A 486 18.56 35.17 -27.58
CA SER A 486 18.96 36.43 -28.22
C SER A 486 19.73 36.19 -29.52
N SER A 487 19.37 36.96 -30.55
CA SER A 487 20.02 37.04 -31.85
C SER A 487 21.17 38.04 -31.87
N SER A 488 22.24 37.76 -32.60
CA SER A 488 23.09 38.79 -33.25
C SER A 488 24.00 38.17 -34.31
N ASP A 489 24.12 38.83 -35.46
CA ASP A 489 25.05 38.48 -36.54
C ASP A 489 26.50 38.94 -36.28
N LYS A 490 27.39 38.55 -37.23
CA LYS A 490 28.67 39.16 -37.65
C LYS A 490 30.01 38.63 -37.09
N GLU A 491 30.69 37.95 -38.01
CA GLU A 491 32.02 38.29 -38.59
C GLU A 491 33.34 37.78 -37.98
N ALA A 492 34.02 37.00 -38.85
CA ALA A 492 35.47 36.93 -39.11
C ALA A 492 36.39 36.09 -38.20
N GLY A 493 37.44 35.54 -38.83
CA GLY A 493 38.57 34.86 -38.17
C GLY A 493 38.96 33.52 -38.82
N GLU A 494 39.96 33.52 -39.69
CA GLU A 494 40.51 32.30 -40.30
C GLU A 494 41.24 31.39 -39.29
N CYS A 495 41.22 30.08 -39.50
CA CYS A 495 42.30 29.19 -39.07
C CYS A 495 42.47 28.01 -40.04
N LEU A 496 43.68 27.47 -40.14
CA LEU A 496 44.10 26.61 -41.26
C LEU A 496 43.67 25.15 -41.13
N ALA A 497 43.65 24.47 -42.28
CA ALA A 497 43.33 23.06 -42.42
C ALA A 497 44.29 22.12 -41.68
N GLN A 498 43.72 21.13 -40.97
CA GLN A 498 44.40 19.88 -40.62
C GLN A 498 43.53 18.68 -41.03
N THR A 499 43.62 18.31 -42.31
CA THR A 499 42.93 17.14 -42.86
C THR A 499 43.95 16.02 -43.13
N LYS A 500 44.19 15.13 -42.16
CA LYS A 500 44.76 13.76 -42.33
C LYS A 500 44.98 13.02 -41.00
N SER A 501 44.01 12.19 -40.60
CA SER A 501 44.20 11.08 -39.64
C SER A 501 43.11 10.00 -39.72
N SER A 502 42.16 10.09 -40.66
CA SER A 502 40.95 9.24 -40.75
C SER A 502 41.22 7.81 -41.27
N SER A 503 42.38 7.24 -40.95
CA SER A 503 42.70 5.82 -41.19
C SER A 503 42.88 5.04 -39.89
N SER A 504 43.17 5.70 -38.76
CA SER A 504 43.34 5.03 -37.46
C SER A 504 42.00 4.67 -36.80
N SER A 505 40.95 5.46 -37.03
CA SER A 505 39.60 5.21 -36.49
C SER A 505 39.03 3.84 -36.87
N ASP A 506 39.32 3.42 -38.10
CA ASP A 506 38.70 2.24 -38.70
C ASP A 506 39.44 0.96 -38.29
N GLU A 507 40.76 1.05 -38.07
CA GLU A 507 41.56 -0.02 -37.45
C GLU A 507 41.23 -0.18 -35.95
N GLU A 508 41.11 0.94 -35.20
CA GLU A 508 40.68 0.91 -33.79
C GLU A 508 39.27 0.30 -33.65
N ALA A 509 38.34 0.68 -34.52
CA ALA A 509 36.99 0.11 -34.54
C ALA A 509 36.99 -1.39 -34.89
N ALA A 510 37.71 -1.81 -35.93
CA ALA A 510 37.80 -3.23 -36.31
C ALA A 510 38.49 -4.09 -35.23
N GLN A 511 39.49 -3.54 -34.54
CA GLN A 511 40.13 -4.23 -33.43
C GLN A 511 39.21 -4.33 -32.21
N ALA A 512 38.47 -3.27 -31.86
CA ALA A 512 37.45 -3.34 -30.81
C ALA A 512 36.35 -4.36 -31.17
N GLU A 513 35.95 -4.43 -32.44
CA GLU A 513 35.00 -5.43 -32.94
C GLU A 513 35.52 -6.86 -32.75
N SER A 514 36.80 -7.11 -33.06
CA SER A 514 37.46 -8.41 -32.87
C SER A 514 37.61 -8.80 -31.39
N ILE A 515 37.99 -7.85 -30.52
CA ILE A 515 38.08 -8.07 -29.07
C ILE A 515 36.70 -8.42 -28.49
N ALA A 516 35.63 -7.73 -28.92
CA ALA A 516 34.27 -8.02 -28.48
C ALA A 516 33.73 -9.36 -29.01
N GLU A 517 34.22 -9.86 -30.16
CA GLU A 517 33.90 -11.20 -30.66
C GLU A 517 34.60 -12.30 -29.84
N PHE A 518 35.91 -12.16 -29.62
CA PHE A 518 36.69 -13.07 -28.77
C PHE A 518 36.16 -13.12 -27.33
N ALA A 519 35.77 -11.96 -26.77
CA ALA A 519 35.14 -11.87 -25.46
C ALA A 519 33.81 -12.64 -25.40
N ALA A 520 32.97 -12.49 -26.43
CA ALA A 520 31.68 -13.17 -26.49
C ALA A 520 31.82 -14.68 -26.71
N ASP A 521 32.74 -15.13 -27.55
CA ASP A 521 33.07 -16.56 -27.73
C ASP A 521 33.48 -17.21 -26.40
N ILE A 522 34.40 -16.59 -25.65
CA ILE A 522 34.85 -17.09 -24.34
C ILE A 522 33.69 -17.14 -23.33
N ILE A 523 32.97 -16.02 -23.15
CA ILE A 523 31.82 -15.96 -22.24
C ILE A 523 30.81 -17.06 -22.63
N SER A 524 30.58 -17.25 -23.93
CA SER A 524 29.59 -18.21 -24.42
C SER A 524 29.90 -19.68 -24.13
N LYS A 525 31.17 -20.05 -23.93
CA LYS A 525 31.56 -21.45 -23.67
C LYS A 525 31.21 -21.92 -22.26
N LEU A 526 30.86 -21.01 -21.34
CA LEU A 526 30.67 -21.32 -19.92
C LEU A 526 31.90 -22.04 -19.31
N GLU A 527 33.10 -21.70 -19.78
CA GLU A 527 34.38 -22.23 -19.31
C GLU A 527 35.27 -21.07 -18.86
N PRO A 528 36.02 -21.21 -17.75
CA PRO A 528 36.81 -20.11 -17.22
C PRO A 528 38.09 -19.96 -18.04
N VAL A 529 38.53 -18.72 -18.28
CA VAL A 529 39.75 -18.43 -19.07
C VAL A 529 40.95 -19.18 -18.51
N ARG A 530 41.02 -19.30 -17.17
CA ARG A 530 41.91 -20.22 -16.44
C ARG A 530 41.19 -20.74 -15.18
N PRO A 531 41.46 -21.97 -14.71
CA PRO A 531 40.80 -22.51 -13.51
C PRO A 531 41.00 -21.68 -12.22
N ASP A 532 42.10 -20.95 -12.09
CA ASP A 532 42.42 -20.10 -10.94
C ASP A 532 41.70 -18.73 -10.92
N VAL A 533 40.96 -18.41 -12.00
CA VAL A 533 40.08 -17.25 -12.09
C VAL A 533 38.72 -17.52 -11.43
N VAL A 534 38.30 -18.80 -11.28
CA VAL A 534 37.10 -19.16 -10.52
C VAL A 534 37.40 -19.00 -9.02
N ARG A 535 36.95 -17.89 -8.46
CA ARG A 535 37.26 -17.48 -7.08
C ARG A 535 36.00 -17.20 -6.28
N ALA A 536 36.06 -17.51 -4.99
CA ALA A 536 35.01 -17.22 -4.02
C ALA A 536 35.60 -16.64 -2.75
N THR A 537 34.83 -15.81 -2.06
CA THR A 537 35.16 -15.30 -0.72
C THR A 537 34.25 -15.93 0.33
N ARG A 538 34.65 -15.90 1.60
CA ARG A 538 33.80 -16.36 2.70
C ARG A 538 32.81 -15.26 3.04
N VAL A 539 31.54 -15.62 3.31
CA VAL A 539 30.49 -14.67 3.74
C VAL A 539 30.95 -13.75 4.89
N GLN A 540 31.72 -14.27 5.85
CA GLN A 540 32.29 -13.49 6.95
C GLN A 540 33.17 -12.30 6.48
N ASN A 541 33.85 -12.43 5.33
CA ASN A 541 34.80 -11.44 4.81
C ASN A 541 34.02 -10.26 4.19
N VAL A 542 32.94 -10.55 3.46
CA VAL A 542 32.03 -9.54 2.87
C VAL A 542 31.28 -8.76 3.94
N LEU A 543 30.88 -9.43 5.02
CA LEU A 543 30.18 -8.82 6.16
C LEU A 543 31.13 -8.18 7.20
N HIS A 544 32.45 -8.29 7.02
CA HIS A 544 33.43 -7.67 7.90
C HIS A 544 33.29 -6.14 7.88
N ARG A 545 33.49 -5.49 9.04
CA ARG A 545 33.30 -4.04 9.23
C ARG A 545 31.94 -3.51 8.73
N LEU A 546 30.89 -4.36 8.75
CA LEU A 546 29.55 -4.05 8.23
C LEU A 546 29.56 -3.60 6.75
N GLY A 547 30.46 -4.17 5.94
CA GLY A 547 30.59 -3.82 4.52
C GLY A 547 31.00 -2.36 4.26
N ARG A 548 31.52 -1.64 5.27
CA ARG A 548 32.09 -0.30 5.06
C ARG A 548 33.26 -0.40 4.08
N ARG A 549 33.20 0.41 3.01
CA ARG A 549 34.30 0.57 2.04
C ARG A 549 35.59 0.91 2.79
N ALA A 550 36.60 0.05 2.67
CA ALA A 550 37.99 0.46 2.78
C ALA A 550 38.50 0.76 1.36
N PRO A 551 39.30 1.80 1.13
CA PRO A 551 39.95 2.00 -0.15
C PRO A 551 41.00 0.91 -0.39
N GLY A 552 40.98 0.27 -1.56
CA GLY A 552 41.90 -0.79 -1.96
C GLY A 552 41.23 -2.00 -2.63
N ASP A 553 42.04 -2.93 -3.15
CA ASP A 553 41.56 -4.17 -3.77
C ASP A 553 41.28 -5.26 -2.72
N PHE A 554 40.08 -5.85 -2.78
CA PHE A 554 39.66 -6.95 -1.92
C PHE A 554 39.97 -8.33 -2.49
N TYR A 555 40.57 -8.44 -3.67
CA TYR A 555 40.92 -9.71 -4.34
C TYR A 555 41.66 -10.71 -3.43
N HIS A 556 42.53 -10.20 -2.54
CA HIS A 556 43.27 -10.98 -1.54
C HIS A 556 42.39 -11.68 -0.48
N LEU A 557 41.11 -11.28 -0.35
CA LEU A 557 40.11 -11.93 0.51
C LEU A 557 39.32 -13.03 -0.21
N SER A 558 39.61 -13.31 -1.49
CA SER A 558 39.07 -14.43 -2.24
C SER A 558 40.08 -15.57 -2.39
N GLN A 559 39.58 -16.80 -2.46
CA GLN A 559 40.32 -18.03 -2.69
C GLN A 559 39.81 -18.72 -3.96
N THR A 560 40.70 -19.42 -4.68
CA THR A 560 40.33 -20.27 -5.82
C THR A 560 39.37 -21.38 -5.38
N THR A 561 38.40 -21.74 -6.22
CA THR A 561 37.47 -22.85 -5.97
C THR A 561 36.91 -23.40 -7.28
N THR A 562 36.58 -24.70 -7.31
CA THR A 562 35.86 -25.32 -8.44
C THR A 562 34.33 -25.21 -8.30
N ARG A 563 33.82 -24.82 -7.13
CA ARG A 563 32.39 -24.76 -6.80
C ARG A 563 32.06 -23.62 -5.83
N LEU A 564 30.91 -23.00 -6.00
CA LEU A 564 30.43 -21.87 -5.21
C LEU A 564 29.05 -22.16 -4.61
N HIS A 565 28.81 -21.78 -3.36
CA HIS A 565 27.52 -22.02 -2.69
C HIS A 565 26.45 -21.05 -3.20
N ALA A 566 26.85 -19.82 -3.53
CA ALA A 566 25.97 -18.81 -4.09
C ALA A 566 26.74 -17.79 -4.94
N PHE A 567 26.13 -17.38 -6.06
CA PHE A 567 26.45 -16.15 -6.78
C PHE A 567 25.63 -15.00 -6.18
N TRP A 568 26.24 -13.86 -5.85
CA TRP A 568 25.53 -12.69 -5.29
C TRP A 568 25.43 -11.56 -6.32
N SER A 569 24.36 -11.57 -7.12
CA SER A 569 24.02 -10.44 -8.02
C SER A 569 23.42 -9.30 -7.22
N HIS A 570 23.82 -8.06 -7.52
CA HIS A 570 23.29 -6.88 -6.85
C HIS A 570 23.35 -5.63 -7.72
N SER A 571 22.43 -4.69 -7.50
CA SER A 571 22.49 -3.36 -8.13
C SER A 571 23.53 -2.50 -7.41
N TRP A 572 24.35 -1.77 -8.15
CA TRP A 572 25.41 -0.97 -7.55
C TRP A 572 24.85 0.31 -6.89
N HIS A 573 23.83 0.95 -7.48
CA HIS A 573 23.20 2.18 -6.96
C HIS A 573 22.43 2.00 -5.63
N GLY A 574 21.97 0.79 -5.32
CA GLY A 574 21.23 0.53 -4.07
C GLY A 574 22.08 0.77 -2.82
N SER A 575 21.44 1.15 -1.71
CA SER A 575 22.15 1.48 -0.46
C SER A 575 23.00 0.30 0.06
N VAL A 576 24.29 0.54 0.29
CA VAL A 576 25.23 -0.47 0.80
C VAL A 576 24.75 -1.03 2.14
N SER A 577 24.24 -0.16 3.01
CA SER A 577 23.70 -0.55 4.31
C SER A 577 22.48 -1.48 4.21
N GLY A 578 21.61 -1.31 3.21
CA GLY A 578 20.48 -2.21 2.97
C GLY A 578 20.90 -3.58 2.46
N LYS A 579 21.85 -3.62 1.52
CA LYS A 579 22.49 -4.86 1.05
C LYS A 579 23.10 -5.64 2.22
N VAL A 580 23.94 -4.96 3.02
CA VAL A 580 24.61 -5.54 4.19
C VAL A 580 23.60 -6.01 5.23
N ALA A 581 22.62 -5.19 5.63
CA ALA A 581 21.61 -5.58 6.61
C ALA A 581 20.83 -6.82 6.16
N THR A 582 20.45 -6.88 4.88
CA THR A 582 19.72 -8.02 4.31
C THR A 582 20.59 -9.28 4.31
N LEU A 583 21.85 -9.20 3.89
CA LEU A 583 22.81 -10.31 3.95
C LEU A 583 23.08 -10.78 5.38
N PHE A 584 23.28 -9.85 6.31
CA PHE A 584 23.60 -10.12 7.71
C PHE A 584 22.43 -10.85 8.40
N PHE A 585 21.19 -10.44 8.14
CA PHE A 585 20.01 -11.18 8.59
C PHE A 585 19.93 -12.57 7.93
N LEU A 586 19.91 -12.64 6.59
CA LEU A 586 19.73 -13.89 5.85
C LEU A 586 20.78 -14.98 6.17
N THR A 587 22.02 -14.59 6.49
CA THR A 587 23.14 -15.53 6.73
C THR A 587 23.37 -15.87 8.20
N LYS A 588 22.77 -15.14 9.15
CA LYS A 588 23.01 -15.33 10.60
C LYS A 588 21.77 -15.54 11.46
N ALA A 589 20.59 -15.02 11.07
CA ALA A 589 19.42 -14.97 11.95
C ALA A 589 18.94 -16.34 12.45
N GLY A 590 18.99 -17.39 11.61
CA GLY A 590 18.70 -18.76 12.04
C GLY A 590 19.63 -19.29 13.14
N ALA A 591 20.95 -19.01 13.03
CA ALA A 591 21.92 -19.40 14.06
C ALA A 591 21.73 -18.60 15.34
N ALA A 592 21.44 -17.30 15.24
CA ALA A 592 21.14 -16.45 16.39
C ALA A 592 19.82 -16.83 17.09
N THR A 593 18.82 -17.25 16.33
CA THR A 593 17.54 -17.77 16.86
C THR A 593 17.78 -19.05 17.65
N ALA A 594 18.53 -20.01 17.08
CA ALA A 594 18.85 -21.26 17.75
C ALA A 594 19.68 -21.04 19.02
N ALA A 595 20.72 -20.19 18.97
CA ALA A 595 21.55 -19.86 20.12
C ALA A 595 20.78 -19.08 21.21
N GLY A 596 20.00 -18.06 20.81
CA GLY A 596 19.16 -17.27 21.72
C GLY A 596 18.13 -18.14 22.45
N THR A 597 17.38 -18.96 21.72
CA THR A 597 16.40 -19.88 22.31
C THR A 597 17.07 -20.96 23.16
N GLY A 598 18.23 -21.50 22.75
CA GLY A 598 18.97 -22.47 23.56
C GLY A 598 19.43 -21.90 24.90
N VAL A 599 19.91 -20.66 24.92
CA VAL A 599 20.31 -19.96 26.14
C VAL A 599 19.09 -19.57 26.99
N ALA A 600 17.98 -19.12 26.38
CA ALA A 600 16.74 -18.81 27.10
C ALA A 600 16.13 -20.06 27.77
N VAL A 601 16.18 -21.22 27.11
CA VAL A 601 15.75 -22.51 27.71
C VAL A 601 16.71 -22.94 28.83
N ALA A 602 18.03 -22.75 28.68
CA ALA A 602 18.98 -23.02 29.75
C ALA A 602 18.75 -22.11 30.97
N ALA A 603 18.42 -20.84 30.77
CA ALA A 603 18.03 -19.91 31.84
C ALA A 603 16.73 -20.32 32.52
N CYS A 604 15.72 -20.76 31.74
CA CYS A 604 14.46 -21.29 32.28
C CYS A 604 14.68 -22.49 33.21
N ILE A 605 15.57 -23.40 32.81
CA ILE A 605 15.94 -24.57 33.62
C ILE A 605 16.73 -24.14 34.86
N ALA A 606 17.71 -23.25 34.70
CA ALA A 606 18.55 -22.79 35.81
C ALA A 606 17.76 -22.02 36.88
N LEU A 607 16.81 -21.18 36.50
CA LEU A 607 15.88 -20.54 37.44
C LEU A 607 14.97 -21.58 38.10
N GLY A 608 14.38 -22.50 37.32
CA GLY A 608 13.51 -23.55 37.85
C GLY A 608 14.18 -24.44 38.91
N PHE A 609 15.49 -24.64 38.82
CA PHE A 609 16.31 -25.36 39.82
C PHE A 609 17.02 -24.43 40.84
N GLY A 610 16.62 -23.16 40.95
CA GLY A 610 17.13 -22.23 41.98
C GLY A 610 18.60 -21.82 41.82
N VAL A 611 19.19 -22.05 40.64
CA VAL A 611 20.58 -21.71 40.32
C VAL A 611 20.71 -20.23 39.90
N LEU A 612 19.63 -19.64 39.40
CA LEU A 612 19.46 -18.20 39.22
C LEU A 612 18.49 -17.66 40.28
N PRO A 613 18.63 -16.39 40.73
CA PRO A 613 17.68 -15.76 41.64
C PRO A 613 16.38 -15.37 40.91
N ASP A 614 15.22 -15.51 41.58
CA ASP A 614 13.97 -14.80 41.22
C ASP A 614 13.88 -13.57 42.13
N ASP A 615 14.07 -12.38 41.55
CA ASP A 615 14.12 -11.13 42.31
C ASP A 615 12.69 -10.69 42.65
N ASP A 616 12.23 -10.97 43.86
CA ASP A 616 10.90 -10.62 44.41
C ASP A 616 9.72 -10.96 43.49
N GLY A 617 9.76 -12.12 42.83
CA GLY A 617 8.73 -12.51 41.87
C GLY A 617 8.86 -11.81 40.51
N SER A 618 10.07 -11.38 40.12
CA SER A 618 10.37 -10.83 38.79
C SER A 618 11.60 -11.48 38.12
N SER A 619 11.38 -12.41 37.20
CA SER A 619 12.43 -13.01 36.36
C SER A 619 12.31 -12.51 34.93
N TRP A 620 13.44 -12.06 34.41
CA TRP A 620 13.70 -11.68 33.02
C TRP A 620 14.91 -12.43 32.44
N TRP A 621 15.34 -13.52 33.10
CA TRP A 621 16.54 -14.25 32.73
C TRP A 621 16.41 -14.89 31.36
N CYS A 622 15.26 -15.45 30.99
CA CYS A 622 15.04 -16.09 29.70
C CYS A 622 15.03 -15.06 28.56
N LEU A 623 14.27 -13.98 28.72
CA LEU A 623 14.18 -12.86 27.80
C LEU A 623 15.52 -12.15 27.61
N SER A 624 16.22 -11.83 28.70
CA SER A 624 17.47 -11.07 28.68
C SER A 624 18.63 -11.89 28.12
N SER A 625 18.80 -13.13 28.60
CA SER A 625 19.88 -14.00 28.12
C SER A 625 19.64 -14.46 26.68
N GLY A 626 18.38 -14.71 26.28
CA GLY A 626 18.00 -15.00 24.89
C GLY A 626 18.29 -13.83 23.95
N CYS A 627 17.89 -12.60 24.33
CA CYS A 627 18.21 -11.39 23.57
C CYS A 627 19.73 -11.17 23.45
N LEU A 628 20.47 -11.32 24.54
CA LEU A 628 21.92 -11.14 24.56
C LEU A 628 22.64 -12.20 23.71
N ALA A 629 22.28 -13.48 23.84
CA ALA A 629 22.85 -14.56 23.05
C ALA A 629 22.50 -14.45 21.56
N TYR A 630 21.29 -13.98 21.22
CA TYR A 630 20.92 -13.66 19.84
C TYR A 630 21.80 -12.53 19.29
N LEU A 631 21.95 -11.41 20.00
CA LEU A 631 22.79 -10.28 19.56
C LEU A 631 24.27 -10.68 19.44
N LEU A 632 24.83 -11.36 20.44
CA LEU A 632 26.20 -11.87 20.40
C LEU A 632 26.41 -12.84 19.23
N THR A 633 25.45 -13.72 18.95
CA THR A 633 25.53 -14.63 17.80
C THR A 633 25.40 -13.85 16.48
N MET A 634 24.50 -12.89 16.37
CA MET A 634 24.41 -12.02 15.18
C MET A 634 25.72 -11.27 14.93
N LEU A 635 26.40 -10.76 15.97
CA LEU A 635 27.69 -10.09 15.82
C LEU A 635 28.81 -11.10 15.48
N LEU A 636 28.98 -12.14 16.28
CA LEU A 636 30.18 -12.99 16.31
C LEU A 636 30.11 -14.24 15.40
N TRP A 637 28.93 -14.69 14.97
CA TRP A 637 28.79 -15.87 14.10
C TRP A 637 29.46 -15.64 12.75
N ARG A 638 30.17 -16.66 12.26
CA ARG A 638 31.00 -16.63 11.04
C ARG A 638 30.51 -17.69 10.04
N PRO A 639 29.59 -17.34 9.12
CA PRO A 639 29.14 -18.29 8.11
C PRO A 639 30.30 -18.73 7.21
N ARG A 640 30.51 -20.04 7.10
CA ARG A 640 31.63 -20.65 6.35
C ARG A 640 31.37 -20.79 4.84
N GLN A 641 30.20 -20.38 4.36
CA GLN A 641 29.81 -20.46 2.94
C GLN A 641 30.78 -19.67 2.06
N LEU A 642 31.16 -20.28 0.93
CA LEU A 642 31.96 -19.65 -0.12
C LEU A 642 31.02 -19.10 -1.21
N VAL A 643 31.10 -17.80 -1.46
CA VAL A 643 30.21 -17.05 -2.35
C VAL A 643 30.99 -16.21 -3.34
N PHE A 644 30.44 -15.98 -4.53
CA PHE A 644 30.96 -14.98 -5.46
C PHE A 644 30.40 -13.61 -5.13
N VAL A 645 31.29 -12.61 -5.04
CA VAL A 645 30.97 -11.19 -5.06
C VAL A 645 31.97 -10.54 -6.00
N ASP A 646 31.48 -9.94 -7.08
CA ASP A 646 32.23 -9.20 -8.11
C ASP A 646 33.48 -8.47 -7.56
N ARG A 647 33.27 -7.48 -6.69
CA ARG A 647 34.30 -6.61 -6.11
C ARG A 647 35.37 -7.32 -5.27
N VAL A 648 35.12 -8.55 -4.82
CA VAL A 648 36.03 -9.33 -3.95
C VAL A 648 36.69 -10.48 -4.71
N CYS A 649 36.04 -11.00 -5.77
CA CYS A 649 36.50 -12.17 -6.52
C CYS A 649 37.12 -11.81 -7.88
N ILE A 650 36.84 -10.63 -8.42
CA ILE A 650 37.51 -10.02 -9.58
C ILE A 650 38.43 -8.91 -9.07
N SER A 651 39.68 -8.87 -9.53
CA SER A 651 40.61 -7.80 -9.11
C SER A 651 40.14 -6.45 -9.62
N GLN A 652 40.22 -5.43 -8.77
CA GLN A 652 39.84 -4.05 -9.10
C GLN A 652 41.07 -3.17 -9.40
N VAL A 653 42.28 -3.74 -9.43
CA VAL A 653 43.56 -3.02 -9.63
C VAL A 653 44.42 -3.64 -10.73
N ASN A 654 44.38 -4.96 -10.95
CA ASN A 654 45.05 -5.60 -12.08
C ASN A 654 44.04 -5.77 -13.24
N PRO A 655 44.20 -5.04 -14.37
CA PRO A 655 43.24 -5.07 -15.47
C PRO A 655 43.23 -6.40 -16.24
N GLU A 656 44.33 -7.16 -16.24
CA GLU A 656 44.39 -8.51 -16.85
C GLU A 656 43.52 -9.49 -16.05
N LEU A 657 43.69 -9.50 -14.72
CA LEU A 657 42.86 -10.32 -13.82
C LEU A 657 41.40 -9.83 -13.76
N GLN A 658 41.16 -8.53 -13.96
CA GLN A 658 39.82 -7.97 -14.11
C GLN A 658 39.15 -8.52 -15.38
N ALA A 659 39.82 -8.41 -16.54
CA ALA A 659 39.31 -8.91 -17.81
C ALA A 659 39.09 -10.43 -17.79
N GLN A 660 40.07 -11.21 -17.32
CA GLN A 660 39.93 -12.67 -17.16
C GLN A 660 38.75 -13.02 -16.23
N GLY A 661 38.59 -12.28 -15.13
CA GLY A 661 37.49 -12.44 -14.18
C GLY A 661 36.11 -12.26 -14.81
N THR A 662 35.89 -11.16 -15.54
CA THR A 662 34.59 -10.89 -16.17
C THR A 662 34.32 -11.80 -17.37
N LEU A 663 35.34 -12.12 -18.18
CA LEU A 663 35.23 -13.11 -19.25
C LEU A 663 34.83 -14.50 -18.71
N SER A 664 35.28 -14.85 -17.50
CA SER A 664 34.95 -16.11 -16.84
C SER A 664 33.58 -16.11 -16.12
N LEU A 665 32.81 -15.02 -16.15
CA LEU A 665 31.59 -14.91 -15.34
C LEU A 665 30.53 -15.97 -15.70
N GLY A 666 30.43 -16.35 -16.98
CA GLY A 666 29.56 -17.46 -17.42
C GLY A 666 29.90 -18.78 -16.72
N ALA A 667 31.20 -19.10 -16.62
CA ALA A 667 31.67 -20.28 -15.88
C ALA A 667 31.40 -20.16 -14.36
N ILE A 668 31.57 -18.98 -13.79
CA ILE A 668 31.31 -18.72 -12.36
C ILE A 668 29.81 -18.89 -12.03
N LEU A 669 28.91 -18.46 -12.93
CA LEU A 669 27.46 -18.72 -12.84
C LEU A 669 27.15 -20.22 -12.94
N LYS A 670 27.76 -20.95 -13.88
CA LYS A 670 27.64 -22.42 -14.02
C LYS A 670 28.09 -23.16 -12.77
N CYS A 671 29.27 -22.82 -12.23
CA CYS A 671 29.86 -23.40 -11.01
C CYS A 671 29.16 -23.00 -9.69
N SER A 672 28.09 -22.20 -9.73
CA SER A 672 27.34 -21.78 -8.55
C SER A 672 26.11 -22.67 -8.29
N ASP A 673 25.94 -23.13 -7.05
CA ASP A 673 24.80 -23.96 -6.60
C ASP A 673 23.48 -23.18 -6.53
N THR A 674 23.57 -21.87 -6.23
CA THR A 674 22.43 -20.98 -6.03
C THR A 674 22.76 -19.57 -6.52
N MET A 675 21.73 -18.74 -6.74
CA MET A 675 21.90 -17.32 -7.04
C MET A 675 21.07 -16.47 -6.07
N LEU A 676 21.72 -15.59 -5.32
CA LEU A 676 21.09 -14.59 -4.47
C LEU A 676 21.08 -13.26 -5.24
N VAL A 677 19.89 -12.67 -5.39
CA VAL A 677 19.69 -11.39 -6.07
C VAL A 677 19.26 -10.34 -5.04
N LEU A 678 20.14 -9.38 -4.78
CA LEU A 678 19.89 -8.25 -3.88
C LEU A 678 19.44 -7.03 -4.70
N TRP A 679 18.14 -6.82 -4.76
CA TRP A 679 17.54 -5.84 -5.68
C TRP A 679 17.05 -4.56 -5.00
N ASP A 680 17.02 -3.50 -5.80
CA ASP A 680 16.36 -2.21 -5.57
C ASP A 680 15.62 -1.82 -6.88
N PRO A 681 14.78 -0.76 -6.92
CA PRO A 681 14.01 -0.40 -8.11
C PRO A 681 14.79 -0.21 -9.42
N THR A 682 16.09 0.06 -9.36
CA THR A 682 16.98 0.21 -10.53
C THR A 682 17.57 -1.12 -11.04
N TRP A 683 17.49 -2.21 -10.27
CA TRP A 683 18.15 -3.48 -10.60
C TRP A 683 17.71 -4.04 -11.97
N ALA A 684 16.42 -4.00 -12.29
CA ALA A 684 15.88 -4.48 -13.57
C ALA A 684 16.06 -3.50 -14.75
N LEU A 685 16.52 -2.28 -14.50
CA LEU A 685 16.91 -1.37 -15.59
C LEU A 685 18.27 -1.74 -16.16
N ARG A 686 19.13 -2.43 -15.39
CA ARG A 686 20.51 -2.75 -15.74
C ARG A 686 20.60 -4.00 -16.62
N LEU A 687 21.17 -3.86 -17.81
CA LEU A 687 21.38 -4.96 -18.76
C LEU A 687 22.17 -6.13 -18.13
N TRP A 688 23.30 -5.81 -17.47
CA TRP A 688 24.15 -6.81 -16.80
C TRP A 688 23.39 -7.64 -15.77
N CYS A 689 22.63 -7.01 -14.88
CA CYS A 689 21.92 -7.70 -13.80
C CYS A 689 20.80 -8.63 -14.33
N VAL A 690 20.08 -8.21 -15.37
CA VAL A 690 19.04 -9.04 -16.00
C VAL A 690 19.67 -10.20 -16.80
N TYR A 691 20.78 -9.94 -17.51
CA TYR A 691 21.54 -10.98 -18.20
C TYR A 691 22.09 -12.03 -17.22
N GLU A 692 22.76 -11.65 -16.13
CA GLU A 692 23.30 -12.58 -15.11
C GLU A 692 22.24 -13.60 -14.65
N LEU A 693 21.00 -13.15 -14.46
CA LEU A 693 19.93 -13.97 -13.94
C LEU A 693 19.31 -14.88 -15.00
N ALA A 694 19.13 -14.39 -16.23
CA ALA A 694 18.76 -15.23 -17.37
C ALA A 694 19.85 -16.26 -17.70
N ALA A 695 21.12 -15.84 -17.65
CA ALA A 695 22.33 -16.65 -17.79
C ALA A 695 22.39 -17.78 -16.75
N PHE A 696 22.18 -17.47 -15.47
CA PHE A 696 22.14 -18.50 -14.43
C PHE A 696 21.07 -19.56 -14.69
N ILE A 697 19.86 -19.14 -15.07
CA ILE A 697 18.75 -20.04 -15.42
C ILE A 697 19.10 -20.90 -16.65
N ARG A 698 19.65 -20.29 -17.70
CA ARG A 698 20.07 -20.96 -18.95
C ARG A 698 21.25 -21.92 -18.75
N SER A 699 22.09 -21.70 -17.73
CA SER A 699 23.25 -22.56 -17.40
C SER A 699 22.89 -23.89 -16.73
N ARG A 700 21.64 -24.09 -16.30
CA ARG A 700 21.18 -25.31 -15.61
C ARG A 700 20.97 -26.47 -16.57
N SER A 701 21.16 -27.69 -16.09
CA SER A 701 20.84 -28.89 -16.89
C SER A 701 19.33 -29.01 -17.13
N PRO A 702 18.85 -29.50 -18.29
CA PRO A 702 17.42 -29.70 -18.52
C PRO A 702 16.76 -30.53 -17.41
N GLY A 703 15.74 -29.95 -16.74
CA GLY A 703 15.04 -30.54 -15.60
C GLY A 703 15.58 -30.13 -14.22
N GLU A 704 16.78 -29.58 -14.12
CA GLU A 704 17.32 -28.99 -12.89
C GLU A 704 16.58 -27.69 -12.57
N LYS A 705 15.93 -27.60 -11.40
CA LYS A 705 15.20 -26.39 -10.98
C LYS A 705 16.20 -25.32 -10.48
N PRO A 706 16.33 -24.15 -11.14
CA PRO A 706 17.30 -23.12 -10.78
C PRO A 706 17.02 -22.56 -9.39
N ARG A 707 18.01 -22.63 -8.49
CA ARG A 707 17.90 -22.18 -7.09
C ARG A 707 18.15 -20.68 -6.96
N VAL A 708 17.21 -19.87 -7.44
CA VAL A 708 17.25 -18.41 -7.35
C VAL A 708 16.53 -17.92 -6.09
N ILE A 709 17.18 -17.01 -5.36
CA ILE A 709 16.68 -16.37 -4.13
C ILE A 709 16.67 -14.85 -4.38
N ILE A 710 15.51 -14.27 -4.69
CA ILE A 710 15.37 -12.83 -4.98
C ILE A 710 14.89 -12.09 -3.73
N ARG A 711 15.68 -11.15 -3.18
CA ARG A 711 15.37 -10.43 -1.93
C ARG A 711 15.68 -8.92 -2.05
N PRO A 712 14.82 -8.03 -1.53
CA PRO A 712 15.04 -6.59 -1.61
C PRO A 712 16.12 -6.15 -0.60
N THR A 713 16.83 -5.08 -0.89
CA THR A 713 17.77 -4.44 0.06
C THR A 713 17.09 -3.91 1.34
N LEU A 714 15.76 -3.71 1.33
CA LEU A 714 14.99 -3.25 2.48
C LEU A 714 14.61 -4.36 3.48
N LEU A 715 14.79 -5.64 3.13
CA LEU A 715 14.35 -6.76 3.98
C LEU A 715 15.07 -6.80 5.33
N GLY A 716 16.39 -6.62 5.33
CA GLY A 716 17.20 -6.66 6.55
C GLY A 716 16.76 -5.63 7.58
N PHE A 717 16.62 -4.36 7.19
CA PHE A 717 16.12 -3.30 8.09
C PHE A 717 14.71 -3.61 8.61
N THR A 718 13.83 -4.13 7.76
CA THR A 718 12.46 -4.51 8.16
C THR A 718 12.48 -5.62 9.22
N MET A 719 13.38 -6.60 9.10
CA MET A 719 13.51 -7.70 10.07
C MET A 719 14.23 -7.30 11.35
N PHE A 720 15.25 -6.44 11.31
CA PHE A 720 15.86 -5.88 12.52
C PHE A 720 14.89 -4.98 13.30
N ALA A 721 14.12 -4.15 12.60
CA ALA A 721 13.06 -3.36 13.22
C ALA A 721 11.98 -4.27 13.83
N CYS A 722 11.60 -5.36 13.16
CA CYS A 722 10.67 -6.36 13.71
C CYS A 722 11.22 -6.98 15.01
N TRP A 723 12.44 -7.49 14.99
CA TRP A 723 13.07 -8.10 16.16
C TRP A 723 13.21 -7.11 17.32
N PHE A 724 13.62 -5.87 17.03
CA PHE A 724 13.74 -4.82 18.04
C PHE A 724 12.39 -4.39 18.61
N ALA A 725 11.32 -4.33 17.78
CA ALA A 725 9.96 -4.08 18.26
C ALA A 725 9.45 -5.21 19.17
N CYS A 726 9.74 -6.46 18.83
CA CYS A 726 9.40 -7.61 19.67
C CYS A 726 10.18 -7.58 20.99
N ALA A 727 11.49 -7.32 20.94
CA ALA A 727 12.36 -7.17 22.12
C ALA A 727 11.85 -6.07 23.06
N LEU A 728 11.66 -4.85 22.54
CA LEU A 728 11.14 -3.71 23.31
C LEU A 728 9.75 -4.01 23.88
N GLY A 729 8.89 -4.70 23.13
CA GLY A 729 7.59 -5.14 23.61
C GLY A 729 7.69 -6.11 24.79
N GLY A 730 8.50 -7.16 24.66
CA GLY A 730 8.72 -8.14 25.74
C GLY A 730 9.26 -7.49 27.02
N PHE A 731 10.26 -6.61 26.89
CA PHE A 731 10.79 -5.87 28.04
C PHE A 731 9.78 -4.87 28.62
N ALA A 732 8.96 -4.22 27.79
CA ALA A 732 7.90 -3.34 28.28
C ALA A 732 6.84 -4.13 29.06
N PHE A 733 6.27 -5.21 28.47
CA PHE A 733 5.27 -6.05 29.15
C PHE A 733 5.81 -6.61 30.48
N HIS A 734 7.07 -7.03 30.51
CA HIS A 734 7.73 -7.49 31.73
C HIS A 734 7.86 -6.36 32.78
N PHE A 735 8.41 -5.20 32.42
CA PHE A 735 8.56 -4.06 33.32
C PHE A 735 7.21 -3.59 33.88
N ILE A 736 6.19 -3.49 33.02
CA ILE A 736 4.81 -3.11 33.41
C ILE A 736 4.25 -4.08 34.46
N GLY A 737 4.38 -5.39 34.22
CA GLY A 737 3.81 -6.41 35.10
C GLY A 737 4.46 -6.49 36.49
N ASN A 738 5.74 -6.11 36.62
CA ASN A 738 6.47 -6.21 37.88
C ASN A 738 6.59 -4.89 38.65
N THR A 739 6.83 -3.76 37.98
CA THR A 739 7.19 -2.49 38.65
C THR A 739 5.99 -1.71 39.21
N ILE A 740 4.78 -2.02 38.77
CA ILE A 740 3.58 -1.20 39.01
C ILE A 740 2.61 -1.85 40.00
N GLY A 741 2.76 -3.15 40.27
CA GLY A 741 1.84 -3.92 41.10
C GLY A 741 0.44 -4.05 40.47
N HIS A 742 -0.54 -4.47 41.27
CA HIS A 742 -1.92 -4.64 40.84
C HIS A 742 -2.76 -3.34 40.85
N ASP A 743 -2.12 -2.17 41.03
CA ASP A 743 -2.78 -0.87 40.98
C ASP A 743 -3.21 -0.54 39.54
N THR A 744 -4.47 -0.83 39.23
CA THR A 744 -5.10 -0.79 37.89
C THR A 744 -4.78 0.48 37.08
N ILE A 745 -4.83 1.65 37.72
CA ILE A 745 -4.58 2.96 37.10
C ILE A 745 -3.16 3.06 36.52
N GLY A 746 -2.17 2.47 37.20
CA GLY A 746 -0.79 2.45 36.71
C GLY A 746 -0.59 1.45 35.57
N MET A 747 -1.22 0.27 35.69
CA MET A 747 -1.11 -0.83 34.74
C MET A 747 -1.57 -0.40 33.35
N ASP A 748 -2.74 0.25 33.26
CA ASP A 748 -3.27 0.82 32.01
C ASP A 748 -2.32 1.84 31.41
N ALA A 749 -1.88 2.83 32.19
CA ALA A 749 -1.06 3.93 31.71
C ALA A 749 0.26 3.44 31.10
N ALA A 750 0.89 2.44 31.72
CA ALA A 750 2.13 1.86 31.24
C ALA A 750 1.93 0.84 30.10
N LEU A 751 0.82 0.09 30.09
CA LEU A 751 0.38 -0.70 28.93
C LEU A 751 0.19 0.18 27.69
N PHE A 752 -0.48 1.32 27.82
CA PHE A 752 -0.60 2.31 26.76
C PHE A 752 0.77 2.84 26.31
N LEU A 753 1.72 3.08 27.22
CA LEU A 753 3.08 3.52 26.87
C LEU A 753 3.86 2.43 26.11
N GLY A 754 3.83 1.18 26.56
CA GLY A 754 4.47 0.05 25.89
C GLY A 754 3.89 -0.20 24.49
N LEU A 755 2.56 -0.17 24.37
CA LEU A 755 1.86 -0.27 23.08
C LEU A 755 2.15 0.92 22.16
N ALA A 756 2.30 2.14 22.71
CA ALA A 756 2.67 3.31 21.91
C ALA A 756 4.11 3.22 21.38
N LEU A 757 5.09 2.84 22.21
CA LEU A 757 6.49 2.68 21.81
C LEU A 757 6.64 1.58 20.75
N CYS A 758 6.03 0.41 20.97
CA CYS A 758 5.99 -0.65 19.96
C CYS A 758 5.24 -0.21 18.70
N GLY A 759 4.12 0.51 18.87
CA GLY A 759 3.31 1.06 17.79
C GLY A 759 4.08 2.00 16.87
N VAL A 760 4.97 2.85 17.39
CA VAL A 760 5.84 3.70 16.56
C VAL A 760 6.79 2.87 15.68
N ILE A 761 7.36 1.78 16.20
CA ILE A 761 8.25 0.91 15.41
C ILE A 761 7.44 0.09 14.39
N PHE A 762 6.31 -0.50 14.79
CA PHE A 762 5.42 -1.21 13.87
C PHE A 762 4.83 -0.29 12.79
N TRP A 763 4.58 0.99 13.08
CA TRP A 763 4.16 2.01 12.11
C TRP A 763 5.24 2.24 11.05
N TYR A 764 6.50 2.33 11.46
CA TYR A 764 7.64 2.44 10.56
C TYR A 764 7.82 1.16 9.72
N ILE A 765 7.71 -0.03 10.32
CA ILE A 765 7.69 -1.32 9.58
C ILE A 765 6.55 -1.34 8.55
N ALA A 766 5.34 -0.91 8.91
CA ALA A 766 4.21 -0.82 8.00
C ALA A 766 4.44 0.21 6.85
N HIS A 767 5.26 1.24 7.07
CA HIS A 767 5.72 2.14 6.01
C HIS A 767 6.74 1.48 5.09
N LEU A 768 7.79 0.83 5.62
CA LEU A 768 8.78 0.09 4.83
C LEU A 768 8.14 -1.03 3.99
N VAL A 769 7.18 -1.76 4.55
CA VAL A 769 6.42 -2.79 3.82
C VAL A 769 5.58 -2.17 2.71
N ARG A 770 4.93 -1.01 2.93
CA ARG A 770 4.23 -0.27 1.87
C ARG A 770 5.16 0.33 0.82
N GLU A 771 6.42 0.57 1.14
CA GLU A 771 7.47 0.99 0.20
C GLU A 771 7.89 -0.18 -0.68
N TYR A 772 8.33 -1.28 -0.07
CA TYR A 772 8.64 -2.51 -0.77
C TYR A 772 7.51 -2.96 -1.72
N CYS A 773 6.24 -2.89 -1.33
CA CYS A 773 5.12 -3.24 -2.22
C CYS A 773 5.07 -2.38 -3.49
N ARG A 774 5.39 -1.08 -3.39
CA ARG A 774 5.51 -0.19 -4.56
C ARG A 774 6.71 -0.61 -5.42
N ASP A 775 7.83 -0.91 -4.79
CA ASP A 775 9.07 -1.27 -5.46
C ASP A 775 8.95 -2.62 -6.20
N VAL A 776 8.23 -3.60 -5.64
CA VAL A 776 7.86 -4.86 -6.33
C VAL A 776 7.05 -4.56 -7.57
N LYS A 777 6.07 -3.67 -7.46
CA LYS A 777 5.24 -3.30 -8.60
C LYS A 777 6.09 -2.67 -9.71
N THR A 778 6.98 -1.74 -9.36
CA THR A 778 7.94 -1.13 -10.29
C THR A 778 8.85 -2.18 -10.93
N MET A 779 9.45 -3.06 -10.12
CA MET A 779 10.31 -4.18 -10.53
C MET A 779 9.61 -5.12 -11.53
N CYS A 780 8.40 -5.59 -11.20
CA CYS A 780 7.56 -6.38 -12.09
C CYS A 780 7.23 -5.62 -13.39
N GLN A 781 6.98 -4.30 -13.33
CA GLN A 781 6.68 -3.51 -14.53
C GLN A 781 7.92 -3.32 -15.41
N HIS A 782 9.12 -3.16 -14.84
CA HIS A 782 10.38 -3.07 -15.59
C HIS A 782 10.70 -4.39 -16.29
N ILE A 783 10.57 -5.55 -15.63
CA ILE A 783 10.81 -6.86 -16.26
C ILE A 783 9.74 -7.21 -17.32
N ALA A 784 8.46 -6.90 -17.08
CA ALA A 784 7.38 -7.19 -18.03
C ALA A 784 7.45 -6.36 -19.33
N HIS A 785 8.19 -5.25 -19.34
CA HIS A 785 8.44 -4.40 -20.52
C HIS A 785 9.95 -4.22 -20.73
N PHE A 786 10.75 -5.19 -20.29
CA PHE A 786 12.20 -5.15 -20.47
C PHE A 786 12.51 -5.24 -21.96
N SER A 787 13.26 -4.26 -22.47
CA SER A 787 13.93 -4.39 -23.75
C SER A 787 15.43 -4.21 -23.55
N PHE A 788 16.20 -5.03 -24.27
CA PHE A 788 17.63 -4.90 -24.38
C PHE A 788 18.04 -3.49 -24.79
N ALA A 789 17.35 -2.89 -25.77
CA ALA A 789 17.67 -1.57 -26.29
C ALA A 789 17.52 -0.44 -25.26
N THR A 790 16.52 -0.53 -24.37
CA THR A 790 16.25 0.47 -23.32
C THR A 790 16.97 0.19 -22.00
N ALA A 791 17.48 -1.03 -21.79
CA ALA A 791 18.23 -1.38 -20.60
C ALA A 791 19.53 -0.57 -20.46
N GLU A 792 19.76 -0.01 -19.28
CA GLU A 792 20.93 0.77 -18.90
C GLU A 792 22.20 -0.10 -18.91
N SER A 793 23.29 0.48 -19.42
CA SER A 793 24.65 -0.09 -19.41
C SER A 793 25.60 1.00 -18.98
N PHE A 794 26.56 0.70 -18.09
CA PHE A 794 27.35 1.76 -17.47
C PHE A 794 28.24 2.47 -18.49
N CYS A 795 28.90 1.73 -19.39
CA CYS A 795 29.71 2.31 -20.46
C CYS A 795 28.94 3.39 -21.27
N CYS A 796 27.67 3.14 -21.59
CA CYS A 796 26.84 4.07 -22.37
C CYS A 796 26.47 5.31 -21.56
N SER A 797 26.25 5.18 -20.25
CA SER A 797 25.93 6.30 -19.36
C SER A 797 27.10 7.28 -19.13
N VAL A 798 28.33 6.88 -19.51
CA VAL A 798 29.56 7.69 -19.40
C VAL A 798 30.20 7.96 -20.78
N GLU A 799 29.41 7.96 -21.84
CA GLU A 799 29.85 8.22 -23.23
C GLU A 799 31.04 7.35 -23.69
N HIS A 800 31.09 6.10 -23.21
CA HIS A 800 32.15 5.13 -23.46
C HIS A 800 33.55 5.62 -23.07
N LYS A 801 33.64 6.50 -22.05
CA LYS A 801 34.91 7.02 -21.52
C LYS A 801 34.96 6.83 -20.02
N HIS A 802 36.09 6.35 -19.50
CA HIS A 802 36.27 6.18 -18.07
C HIS A 802 36.22 7.55 -17.37
N PRO A 803 35.36 7.78 -16.35
CA PRO A 803 35.08 9.13 -15.85
C PRO A 803 36.30 9.92 -15.39
N HIS A 804 37.33 9.24 -14.87
CA HIS A 804 38.57 9.87 -14.39
C HIS A 804 39.66 9.92 -15.47
N SER A 805 40.19 8.76 -15.90
CA SER A 805 41.32 8.70 -16.83
C SER A 805 40.97 9.08 -18.28
N LYS A 806 39.68 9.19 -18.61
CA LYS A 806 39.14 9.49 -19.96
C LYS A 806 39.47 8.46 -21.05
N GLU A 807 40.13 7.36 -20.70
CA GLU A 807 40.35 6.21 -21.57
C GLU A 807 39.05 5.68 -22.16
N PRO A 808 39.06 5.18 -23.41
CA PRO A 808 37.89 4.54 -24.01
C PRO A 808 37.53 3.25 -23.26
N LEU A 809 36.24 3.01 -23.10
CA LEU A 809 35.67 1.79 -22.52
C LEU A 809 35.02 0.95 -23.61
N MET A 810 35.27 -0.35 -23.60
CA MET A 810 34.51 -1.29 -24.44
C MET A 810 33.01 -1.15 -24.16
N CYS A 811 32.20 -1.33 -25.19
CA CYS A 811 30.75 -1.27 -25.09
C CYS A 811 30.19 -2.54 -24.42
N ASP A 812 29.86 -2.45 -23.11
CA ASP A 812 29.12 -3.48 -22.36
C ASP A 812 27.98 -4.06 -23.20
N ARG A 813 27.20 -3.17 -23.83
CA ARG A 813 26.03 -3.52 -24.64
C ARG A 813 26.40 -4.42 -25.82
N GLU A 814 27.42 -4.09 -26.61
CA GLU A 814 27.80 -4.89 -27.79
C GLU A 814 28.34 -6.27 -27.41
N VAL A 815 29.14 -6.35 -26.36
CA VAL A 815 29.64 -7.64 -25.82
C VAL A 815 28.45 -8.50 -25.39
N MET A 816 27.52 -7.91 -24.65
CA MET A 816 26.34 -8.60 -24.14
C MET A 816 25.36 -8.99 -25.25
N GLN A 817 25.22 -8.16 -26.31
CA GLN A 817 24.45 -8.47 -27.52
C GLN A 817 24.98 -9.73 -28.20
N ARG A 818 26.30 -9.85 -28.36
CA ARG A 818 26.95 -11.04 -28.94
C ARG A 818 26.74 -12.27 -28.06
N CYS A 819 26.96 -12.15 -26.75
CA CYS A 819 26.69 -13.23 -25.79
C CYS A 819 25.22 -13.69 -25.82
N ILE A 820 24.29 -12.74 -25.96
CA ILE A 820 22.85 -13.00 -26.09
C ILE A 820 22.53 -13.77 -27.37
N ASN A 821 23.06 -13.32 -28.51
CA ASN A 821 22.86 -13.97 -29.80
C ASN A 821 23.34 -15.43 -29.77
N ILE A 822 24.49 -15.72 -29.15
CA ILE A 822 25.05 -17.07 -29.08
C ILE A 822 24.23 -18.00 -28.14
N TRP A 823 23.75 -17.51 -27.00
CA TRP A 823 23.08 -18.36 -26.00
C TRP A 823 21.57 -18.51 -26.14
N PHE A 824 20.91 -17.44 -26.56
CA PHE A 824 19.46 -17.34 -26.62
C PHE A 824 18.96 -17.43 -28.07
N GLY A 825 19.85 -17.28 -29.06
CA GLY A 825 19.52 -17.34 -30.49
C GLY A 825 19.11 -16.00 -31.10
N GLY A 826 19.18 -14.91 -30.33
CA GLY A 826 18.81 -13.55 -30.75
C GLY A 826 18.44 -12.67 -29.56
N ILE A 827 18.32 -11.36 -29.80
CA ILE A 827 17.87 -10.38 -28.80
C ILE A 827 16.41 -10.64 -28.44
N GLU A 828 15.59 -10.93 -29.45
CA GLU A 828 14.16 -11.16 -29.37
C GLU A 828 13.86 -12.39 -28.49
N ALA A 829 14.64 -13.46 -28.65
CA ALA A 829 14.52 -14.67 -27.84
C ALA A 829 14.93 -14.45 -26.37
N PHE A 830 15.97 -13.63 -26.14
CA PHE A 830 16.37 -13.21 -24.80
C PHE A 830 15.32 -12.32 -24.13
N GLU A 831 14.82 -11.29 -24.83
CA GLU A 831 13.73 -10.45 -24.35
C GLU A 831 12.47 -11.29 -24.05
N GLN A 832 12.10 -12.23 -24.93
CA GLN A 832 10.99 -13.14 -24.71
C GLN A 832 11.19 -14.01 -23.46
N GLN A 833 12.39 -14.57 -23.24
CA GLN A 833 12.69 -15.35 -22.03
C GLN A 833 12.66 -14.48 -20.75
N VAL A 834 13.11 -13.22 -20.83
CA VAL A 834 13.05 -12.27 -19.71
C VAL A 834 11.60 -11.87 -19.38
N GLN A 835 10.84 -11.45 -20.38
CA GLN A 835 9.45 -10.99 -20.24
C GLN A 835 8.49 -12.12 -19.84
N SER A 836 8.83 -13.39 -20.13
CA SER A 836 7.99 -14.55 -19.82
C SER A 836 8.49 -15.37 -18.63
N ASP A 837 9.57 -16.13 -18.77
CA ASP A 837 10.01 -17.09 -17.74
C ASP A 837 10.70 -16.43 -16.55
N LEU A 838 11.54 -15.42 -16.79
CA LEU A 838 12.12 -14.67 -15.69
C LEU A 838 11.05 -13.84 -14.95
N TYR A 839 10.10 -13.26 -15.68
CA TYR A 839 8.94 -12.60 -15.08
C TYR A 839 8.12 -13.55 -14.18
N LYS A 840 7.82 -14.79 -14.63
CA LYS A 840 7.14 -15.82 -13.83
C LYS A 840 7.93 -16.13 -12.54
N LEU A 841 9.23 -16.39 -12.65
CA LEU A 841 10.10 -16.71 -11.53
C LEU A 841 10.19 -15.56 -10.51
N LEU A 842 10.30 -14.31 -10.99
CA LEU A 842 10.35 -13.13 -10.15
C LEU A 842 9.00 -12.85 -9.47
N VAL A 843 7.88 -13.04 -10.17
CA VAL A 843 6.53 -12.95 -9.58
C VAL A 843 6.33 -14.01 -8.50
N ASP A 844 6.78 -15.25 -8.70
CA ASP A 844 6.75 -16.28 -7.66
C ASP A 844 7.60 -15.88 -6.43
N GLN A 845 8.88 -15.56 -6.64
CA GLN A 845 9.79 -15.26 -5.53
C GLN A 845 9.36 -14.05 -4.71
N LEU A 846 8.81 -13.00 -5.35
CA LEU A 846 8.34 -11.80 -4.66
C LEU A 846 6.95 -11.96 -4.01
N SER A 847 6.10 -12.87 -4.49
CA SER A 847 4.78 -13.17 -3.90
C SER A 847 4.84 -14.20 -2.76
N ASN A 848 5.56 -15.30 -2.97
CA ASN A 848 5.54 -16.47 -2.11
C ASN A 848 6.71 -16.50 -1.11
N HIS A 849 7.88 -15.97 -1.49
CA HIS A 849 9.14 -16.25 -0.81
C HIS A 849 9.91 -15.04 -0.24
N MET A 850 9.54 -13.80 -0.56
CA MET A 850 10.12 -12.55 -0.03
C MET A 850 10.42 -12.62 1.48
N VAL A 851 9.36 -12.78 2.28
CA VAL A 851 9.41 -13.19 3.67
C VAL A 851 8.85 -14.59 3.67
N SER A 852 9.67 -15.59 4.02
CA SER A 852 9.14 -16.92 4.34
C SER A 852 8.73 -16.95 5.81
N TYR A 853 7.83 -17.89 6.14
CA TYR A 853 7.38 -18.14 7.51
C TYR A 853 8.56 -18.24 8.49
N TRP A 854 9.60 -19.00 8.13
CA TRP A 854 10.82 -19.16 8.92
C TRP A 854 11.62 -17.87 9.12
N ARG A 855 11.72 -16.98 8.12
CA ARG A 855 12.43 -15.69 8.28
C ARG A 855 11.72 -14.72 9.23
N LEU A 856 10.40 -14.87 9.37
CA LEU A 856 9.66 -14.13 10.39
C LEU A 856 9.80 -14.78 11.77
N ALA A 857 9.77 -16.11 11.87
CA ALA A 857 10.06 -16.82 13.13
C ALA A 857 11.48 -16.52 13.65
N GLU A 858 12.47 -16.36 12.76
CA GLU A 858 13.83 -15.89 13.10
C GLU A 858 13.87 -14.44 13.62
N ALA A 859 12.84 -13.63 13.34
CA ALA A 859 12.72 -12.24 13.79
C ALA A 859 11.84 -12.09 15.05
N SER A 860 11.02 -13.09 15.42
CA SER A 860 10.07 -13.00 16.54
C SER A 860 10.25 -13.99 17.73
N PRO A 861 11.43 -14.62 17.99
CA PRO A 861 11.55 -15.62 19.06
C PRO A 861 11.38 -15.05 20.48
N VAL A 862 11.47 -13.72 20.62
CA VAL A 862 11.25 -12.98 21.87
C VAL A 862 9.94 -13.35 22.56
N PHE A 863 8.85 -13.57 21.81
CA PHE A 863 7.56 -13.97 22.39
C PHE A 863 7.67 -15.31 23.13
N PHE A 864 8.45 -16.26 22.62
CA PHE A 864 8.71 -17.52 23.32
C PHE A 864 9.62 -17.31 24.54
N TRP A 865 10.62 -16.43 24.46
CA TRP A 865 11.51 -16.12 25.60
C TRP A 865 10.79 -15.41 26.76
N PHE A 866 9.81 -14.55 26.46
CA PHE A 866 8.94 -13.94 27.48
C PHE A 866 8.11 -14.99 28.23
N HIS A 867 7.47 -15.92 27.51
CA HIS A 867 6.71 -17.01 28.15
C HIS A 867 7.61 -18.06 28.84
N LEU A 868 8.88 -18.21 28.42
CA LEU A 868 9.87 -19.00 29.15
C LEU A 868 10.15 -18.44 30.55
N ASP A 869 10.23 -17.12 30.74
CA ASP A 869 10.39 -16.53 32.09
C ASP A 869 9.18 -16.84 33.00
N VAL A 870 7.95 -16.79 32.46
CA VAL A 870 6.74 -17.17 33.21
C VAL A 870 6.75 -18.66 33.55
N ALA A 871 7.11 -19.53 32.60
CA ALA A 871 7.21 -20.97 32.81
C ALA A 871 8.31 -21.35 33.83
N ALA A 872 9.42 -20.62 33.83
CA ALA A 872 10.57 -20.86 34.70
C ALA A 872 10.22 -20.64 36.19
N ARG A 873 9.42 -19.60 36.50
CA ARG A 873 8.93 -19.39 37.88
C ARG A 873 7.97 -20.48 38.33
N GLN A 874 7.08 -20.93 37.46
CA GLN A 874 6.14 -22.01 37.78
C GLN A 874 6.88 -23.32 38.08
N LEU A 875 7.97 -23.58 37.35
CA LEU A 875 8.92 -24.66 37.67
C LEU A 875 9.64 -24.42 39.01
N TRP A 876 10.08 -23.19 39.32
CA TRP A 876 10.73 -22.87 40.59
C TRP A 876 9.81 -23.13 41.80
N HIS A 877 8.55 -22.68 41.76
CA HIS A 877 7.57 -22.96 42.82
C HIS A 877 7.32 -24.47 43.00
N PHE A 878 7.18 -25.21 41.89
CA PHE A 878 7.03 -26.66 41.92
C PHE A 878 8.23 -27.38 42.56
N VAL A 879 9.46 -26.89 42.37
CA VAL A 879 10.68 -27.50 42.94
C VAL A 879 10.94 -27.09 44.40
N HIS A 880 10.68 -25.84 44.79
CA HIS A 880 11.16 -25.28 46.07
C HIS A 880 10.09 -24.99 47.11
N VAL A 881 8.84 -24.74 46.70
CA VAL A 881 7.76 -24.28 47.61
C VAL A 881 6.76 -25.39 47.91
N ALA A 882 6.65 -26.39 47.04
CA ALA A 882 5.62 -27.42 47.11
C ALA A 882 5.91 -28.56 48.12
N GLU A 883 5.98 -28.25 49.43
CA GLU A 883 5.86 -29.24 50.53
C GLU A 883 4.43 -29.85 50.61
N GLY A 884 3.96 -30.41 49.49
CA GLY A 884 2.58 -30.88 49.31
C GLY A 884 2.25 -31.48 47.93
N GLY A 885 3.13 -31.33 46.93
CA GLY A 885 3.00 -32.05 45.65
C GLY A 885 2.01 -31.45 44.63
N GLU A 886 1.87 -30.13 44.57
CA GLU A 886 1.04 -29.46 43.56
C GLU A 886 1.63 -29.54 42.14
N ALA A 887 1.37 -30.67 41.47
CA ALA A 887 1.70 -30.88 40.06
C ALA A 887 1.02 -29.84 39.12
N HIS A 888 -0.01 -29.14 39.59
CA HIS A 888 -0.67 -28.01 38.90
C HIS A 888 0.34 -26.92 38.48
N ASN A 889 1.31 -26.56 39.34
CA ASN A 889 2.34 -25.56 38.98
C ASN A 889 3.23 -26.02 37.80
N LEU A 890 3.59 -27.31 37.76
CA LEU A 890 4.30 -27.88 36.61
C LEU A 890 3.43 -27.89 35.33
N VAL A 891 2.12 -28.15 35.46
CA VAL A 891 1.16 -28.06 34.34
C VAL A 891 1.04 -26.62 33.83
N ILE A 892 0.89 -25.62 34.70
CA ILE A 892 0.89 -24.20 34.31
C ILE A 892 2.19 -23.85 33.58
N GLY A 893 3.34 -24.30 34.09
CA GLY A 893 4.65 -24.11 33.43
C GLY A 893 4.66 -24.65 31.99
N ILE A 894 4.23 -25.91 31.79
CA ILE A 894 4.12 -26.54 30.47
C ILE A 894 3.13 -25.76 29.56
N MET A 895 2.01 -25.31 30.11
CA MET A 895 1.00 -24.56 29.36
C MET A 895 1.49 -23.16 28.95
N GLN A 896 2.34 -22.51 29.74
CA GLN A 896 3.02 -21.27 29.35
C GLN A 896 4.04 -21.49 28.22
N LEU A 897 4.77 -22.61 28.21
CA LEU A 897 5.65 -22.97 27.09
C LEU A 897 4.84 -23.13 25.78
N LEU A 898 3.71 -23.83 25.84
CA LEU A 898 2.78 -24.01 24.71
C LEU A 898 2.19 -22.66 24.24
N LEU A 899 1.86 -21.75 25.16
CA LEU A 899 1.39 -20.40 24.84
C LEU A 899 2.48 -19.57 24.11
N GLY A 900 3.72 -19.64 24.59
CA GLY A 900 4.86 -18.97 23.94
C GLY A 900 5.13 -19.49 22.52
N LEU A 901 5.05 -20.80 22.31
CA LEU A 901 5.11 -21.41 20.97
C LEU A 901 3.94 -20.95 20.09
N SER A 902 2.73 -20.84 20.65
CA SER A 902 1.54 -20.34 19.95
C SER A 902 1.69 -18.90 19.47
N TYR A 903 2.24 -18.00 20.30
CA TYR A 903 2.48 -16.62 19.88
C TYR A 903 3.60 -16.52 18.84
N TRP A 904 4.72 -17.23 19.05
CA TRP A 904 5.88 -17.20 18.16
C TRP A 904 5.60 -17.81 16.78
N LEU A 905 4.96 -18.99 16.72
CA LEU A 905 4.78 -19.79 15.51
C LEU A 905 3.36 -19.71 14.93
N GLY A 906 2.37 -19.35 15.75
CA GLY A 906 0.97 -19.16 15.33
C GLY A 906 0.62 -17.70 15.04
N VAL A 907 0.45 -16.92 16.11
CA VAL A 907 -0.14 -15.57 16.09
C VAL A 907 0.68 -14.58 15.25
N VAL A 908 2.00 -14.48 15.48
CA VAL A 908 2.85 -13.48 14.79
C VAL A 908 2.91 -13.73 13.28
N PRO A 909 3.08 -14.97 12.78
CA PRO A 909 2.96 -15.27 11.35
C PRO A 909 1.60 -14.94 10.73
N ILE A 910 0.48 -15.20 11.41
CA ILE A 910 -0.87 -14.80 10.93
C ILE A 910 -0.95 -13.27 10.81
N LEU A 911 -0.59 -12.56 11.89
CA LEU A 911 -0.63 -11.11 11.99
C LEU A 911 0.15 -10.46 10.83
N PHE A 912 1.42 -10.83 10.65
CA PHE A 912 2.26 -10.29 9.57
C PHE A 912 1.71 -10.64 8.17
N ARG A 913 1.21 -11.85 7.94
CA ARG A 913 0.68 -12.25 6.62
C ARG A 913 -0.55 -11.42 6.23
N VAL A 914 -1.46 -11.17 7.19
CA VAL A 914 -2.64 -10.31 6.97
C VAL A 914 -2.23 -8.84 6.81
N MET A 915 -1.37 -8.33 7.69
CA MET A 915 -0.84 -6.96 7.62
C MET A 915 -0.14 -6.67 6.29
N PHE A 916 0.65 -7.63 5.78
CA PHE A 916 1.31 -7.51 4.48
C PHE A 916 0.29 -7.41 3.33
N ARG A 917 -0.77 -8.24 3.37
CA ARG A 917 -1.84 -8.20 2.35
C ARG A 917 -2.58 -6.85 2.36
N LEU A 918 -2.81 -6.28 3.53
CA LEU A 918 -3.40 -4.95 3.68
C LEU A 918 -2.45 -3.85 3.19
N ALA A 919 -1.16 -3.95 3.49
CA ALA A 919 -0.14 -3.05 2.99
C ALA A 919 -0.02 -3.08 1.45
N TRP A 920 -0.12 -4.26 0.83
CA TRP A 920 -0.22 -4.40 -0.62
C TRP A 920 -1.47 -3.69 -1.18
N ALA A 921 -2.64 -3.86 -0.56
CA ALA A 921 -3.86 -3.15 -0.97
C ALA A 921 -3.76 -1.62 -0.80
N MET A 922 -2.99 -1.16 0.20
CA MET A 922 -2.77 0.26 0.50
C MET A 922 -1.48 0.85 -0.09
N GLN A 923 -0.76 0.13 -0.95
CA GLN A 923 0.55 0.52 -1.48
C GLN A 923 0.54 1.82 -2.31
N THR A 924 -0.62 2.27 -2.79
CA THR A 924 -0.75 3.44 -3.65
C THR A 924 -0.10 4.68 -3.03
N LYS A 925 0.93 5.24 -3.69
CA LYS A 925 1.65 6.44 -3.25
C LYS A 925 0.67 7.62 -3.10
N CYS A 926 0.72 8.32 -1.97
CA CYS A 926 -0.10 9.51 -1.74
C CYS A 926 0.47 10.76 -2.44
N ALA A 927 -0.39 11.77 -2.63
CA ALA A 927 0.02 13.08 -3.17
C ALA A 927 0.96 13.87 -2.24
N CYS A 928 1.02 13.53 -0.95
CA CYS A 928 1.96 14.09 0.02
C CYS A 928 2.49 13.00 0.96
N ARG A 929 3.70 13.22 1.51
CA ARG A 929 4.35 12.27 2.45
C ARG A 929 3.50 12.02 3.70
N LEU A 930 2.89 13.07 4.27
CA LEU A 930 2.08 12.95 5.49
C LEU A 930 0.92 11.95 5.33
N LEU A 931 0.15 12.04 4.24
CA LEU A 931 -0.95 11.11 3.98
C LEU A 931 -0.46 9.68 3.70
N ASP A 932 0.78 9.52 3.23
CA ASP A 932 1.40 8.19 3.07
C ASP A 932 1.78 7.60 4.45
N TYR A 933 2.32 8.41 5.35
CA TYR A 933 2.53 8.04 6.75
C TYR A 933 1.21 7.75 7.48
N THR A 934 0.14 8.53 7.25
CA THR A 934 -1.20 8.24 7.79
C THR A 934 -1.77 6.93 7.26
N LYS A 935 -1.56 6.57 5.99
CA LYS A 935 -1.92 5.24 5.47
C LYS A 935 -1.17 4.12 6.21
N SER A 936 0.12 4.31 6.49
CA SER A 936 0.89 3.34 7.27
C SER A 936 0.41 3.24 8.73
N LEU A 937 -0.07 4.34 9.34
CA LEU A 937 -0.66 4.31 10.68
C LEU A 937 -2.01 3.58 10.70
N LEU A 938 -2.86 3.82 9.69
CA LEU A 938 -4.14 3.14 9.54
C LEU A 938 -4.01 1.62 9.33
N LEU A 939 -2.86 1.11 8.88
CA LEU A 939 -2.60 -0.34 8.85
C LEU A 939 -2.51 -0.95 10.25
N LEU A 940 -2.02 -0.21 11.26
CA LEU A 940 -1.85 -0.75 12.61
C LEU A 940 -3.18 -1.08 13.28
N LEU A 941 -4.28 -0.40 12.90
CA LEU A 941 -5.59 -0.63 13.52
C LEU A 941 -6.08 -2.07 13.30
N PRO A 942 -6.09 -2.62 12.07
CA PRO A 942 -6.23 -4.07 11.85
C PRO A 942 -5.23 -4.94 12.62
N GLY A 943 -3.96 -4.53 12.73
CA GLY A 943 -2.94 -5.32 13.41
C GLY A 943 -3.20 -5.45 14.91
N ILE A 944 -3.48 -4.33 15.58
CA ILE A 944 -3.86 -4.24 16.99
C ILE A 944 -5.15 -5.03 17.23
N PHE A 945 -6.16 -4.90 16.35
CA PHE A 945 -7.41 -5.64 16.45
C PHE A 945 -7.21 -7.16 16.32
N ILE A 946 -6.38 -7.62 15.38
CA ILE A 946 -6.07 -9.04 15.21
C ILE A 946 -5.29 -9.58 16.42
N PHE A 947 -4.30 -8.84 16.92
CA PHE A 947 -3.52 -9.26 18.09
C PHE A 947 -4.38 -9.29 19.36
N GLY A 948 -5.19 -8.26 19.60
CA GLY A 948 -6.17 -8.22 20.68
C GLY A 948 -7.22 -9.34 20.58
N ALA A 949 -7.67 -9.69 19.38
CA ALA A 949 -8.56 -10.83 19.18
C ALA A 949 -7.90 -12.19 19.51
N PHE A 950 -6.58 -12.34 19.34
CA PHE A 950 -5.85 -13.52 19.81
C PHE A 950 -5.65 -13.55 21.33
N ILE A 951 -5.41 -12.40 21.96
CA ILE A 951 -5.39 -12.28 23.43
C ILE A 951 -6.77 -12.65 24.00
N TYR A 952 -7.84 -12.09 23.44
CA TYR A 952 -9.22 -12.40 23.84
C TYR A 952 -9.56 -13.87 23.61
N LEU A 953 -9.17 -14.46 22.47
CA LEU A 953 -9.38 -15.88 22.20
C LEU A 953 -8.65 -16.78 23.21
N ASN A 954 -7.45 -16.39 23.66
CA ASN A 954 -6.73 -17.10 24.72
C ASN A 954 -7.46 -16.98 26.08
N GLY A 955 -7.97 -15.79 26.43
CA GLY A 955 -8.79 -15.60 27.64
C GLY A 955 -10.10 -16.39 27.61
N PHE A 956 -10.80 -16.39 26.47
CA PHE A 956 -11.99 -17.22 26.24
C PHE A 956 -11.69 -18.71 26.38
N PHE A 957 -10.55 -19.19 25.88
CA PHE A 957 -10.14 -20.57 26.14
C PHE A 957 -9.81 -20.81 27.62
N ALA A 958 -9.17 -19.87 28.32
CA ALA A 958 -8.87 -20.00 29.76
C ALA A 958 -10.15 -20.17 30.59
N TRP A 959 -11.21 -19.46 30.23
CA TRP A 959 -12.54 -19.63 30.80
C TRP A 959 -13.19 -20.98 30.41
N LEU A 960 -13.13 -21.38 29.13
CA LEU A 960 -13.83 -22.56 28.61
C LEU A 960 -13.15 -23.91 28.95
N LEU A 961 -11.83 -23.94 29.02
CA LEU A 961 -11.00 -25.16 29.12
C LEU A 961 -10.13 -25.21 30.39
N LEU A 962 -10.17 -24.18 31.23
CA LEU A 962 -9.33 -24.05 32.44
C LEU A 962 -7.85 -24.29 32.09
N ASP A 963 -7.14 -25.13 32.85
CA ASP A 963 -5.72 -25.48 32.66
C ASP A 963 -5.38 -25.97 31.24
N LEU A 964 -6.33 -26.54 30.49
CA LEU A 964 -6.10 -27.06 29.13
C LEU A 964 -6.18 -25.97 28.05
N ALA A 965 -6.43 -24.71 28.42
CA ALA A 965 -6.64 -23.62 27.48
C ALA A 965 -5.46 -23.35 26.53
N PRO A 966 -4.20 -23.26 26.99
CA PRO A 966 -3.08 -23.00 26.09
C PRO A 966 -2.81 -24.17 25.14
N LEU A 967 -3.12 -25.41 25.53
CA LEU A 967 -3.08 -26.57 24.63
C LEU A 967 -4.12 -26.41 23.51
N GLY A 968 -5.37 -26.07 23.85
CA GLY A 968 -6.42 -25.79 22.86
C GLY A 968 -6.05 -24.64 21.90
N PHE A 969 -5.52 -23.54 22.45
CA PHE A 969 -5.01 -22.40 21.68
C PHE A 969 -3.84 -22.79 20.77
N THR A 970 -2.91 -23.63 21.21
CA THR A 970 -1.78 -24.13 20.41
C THR A 970 -2.26 -24.98 19.23
N LEU A 971 -3.13 -25.95 19.51
CA LEU A 971 -3.68 -26.88 18.52
C LEU A 971 -4.51 -26.19 17.43
N ILE A 972 -5.04 -24.98 17.71
CA ILE A 972 -5.77 -24.17 16.72
C ILE A 972 -4.84 -23.18 16.01
N THR A 973 -4.03 -22.41 16.73
CA THR A 973 -3.27 -21.28 16.17
C THR A 973 -2.14 -21.70 15.23
N ILE A 974 -1.42 -22.79 15.53
CA ILE A 974 -0.29 -23.21 14.68
C ILE A 974 -0.78 -23.82 13.35
N PRO A 975 -1.78 -24.73 13.30
CA PRO A 975 -2.39 -25.15 12.05
C PRO A 975 -3.09 -24.00 11.30
N LEU A 976 -3.76 -23.08 12.02
CA LEU A 976 -4.33 -21.89 11.40
C LEU A 976 -3.27 -21.01 10.75
N ALA A 977 -2.08 -20.87 11.34
CA ALA A 977 -0.98 -20.12 10.75
C ALA A 977 -0.45 -20.78 9.47
N ALA A 978 -0.28 -22.10 9.46
CA ALA A 978 0.09 -22.84 8.25
C ALA A 978 -0.99 -22.70 7.15
N LEU A 979 -2.27 -22.79 7.51
CA LEU A 979 -3.40 -22.62 6.59
C LEU A 979 -3.49 -21.19 6.05
N VAL A 980 -3.34 -20.16 6.88
CA VAL A 980 -3.29 -18.76 6.46
C VAL A 980 -2.09 -18.52 5.55
N TRP A 981 -0.91 -19.03 5.89
CA TRP A 981 0.29 -18.84 5.07
C TRP A 981 0.14 -19.44 3.66
N ARG A 982 -0.41 -20.66 3.58
CA ARG A 982 -0.68 -21.41 2.34
C ARG A 982 -1.80 -20.80 1.50
N ASN A 983 -2.93 -20.43 2.11
CA ASN A 983 -4.14 -20.01 1.40
C ASN A 983 -4.28 -18.49 1.22
N LEU A 984 -3.42 -17.69 1.87
CA LEU A 984 -3.39 -16.23 1.75
C LEU A 984 -2.10 -15.78 1.05
N PRO A 985 -1.93 -16.02 -0.27
CA PRO A 985 -0.79 -15.51 -1.02
C PRO A 985 -0.79 -13.97 -1.02
N VAL A 986 0.40 -13.38 -1.02
CA VAL A 986 0.57 -11.95 -1.29
C VAL A 986 0.07 -11.70 -2.72
N PRO A 987 -0.88 -10.77 -2.94
CA PRO A 987 -1.26 -10.43 -4.30
C PRO A 987 -0.06 -9.74 -4.96
N VAL A 988 0.32 -10.20 -6.15
CA VAL A 988 1.33 -9.54 -7.01
C VAL A 988 0.62 -9.21 -8.34
N PRO A 989 1.08 -8.22 -9.13
CA PRO A 989 0.30 -7.72 -10.26
C PRO A 989 0.05 -8.83 -11.28
N ARG A 990 -1.18 -9.32 -11.38
CA ARG A 990 -1.59 -10.19 -12.49
C ARG A 990 -1.55 -9.34 -13.75
N HIS A 991 -0.50 -9.51 -14.56
CA HIS A 991 -0.39 -8.80 -15.82
C HIS A 991 -1.45 -9.34 -16.78
N ASN A 992 -2.46 -8.52 -17.10
CA ASN A 992 -3.42 -8.81 -18.16
C ASN A 992 -2.81 -8.59 -19.56
N VAL A 993 -1.49 -8.81 -19.70
CA VAL A 993 -0.88 -9.00 -21.02
C VAL A 993 -1.45 -10.31 -21.55
N ARG A 994 -2.32 -10.19 -22.55
CA ARG A 994 -2.40 -11.26 -23.55
C ARG A 994 -1.00 -11.32 -24.15
N LEU A 995 -0.22 -12.32 -23.75
CA LEU A 995 0.89 -12.77 -24.57
C LEU A 995 0.34 -12.93 -25.99
N PRO A 996 1.07 -12.53 -27.05
CA PRO A 996 0.70 -12.87 -28.41
C PRO A 996 0.34 -14.35 -28.43
N ARG A 997 -0.83 -14.71 -28.97
CA ARG A 997 -1.12 -16.12 -29.22
C ARG A 997 0.01 -16.64 -30.07
N GLU A 998 0.68 -17.70 -29.62
CA GLU A 998 1.67 -18.37 -30.44
C GLU A 998 1.00 -18.65 -31.79
N PRO A 999 1.58 -18.20 -32.92
CA PRO A 999 1.08 -18.61 -34.23
C PRO A 999 1.16 -20.13 -34.30
N GLU A 1000 0.21 -20.78 -34.98
CA GLU A 1000 -0.07 -22.22 -34.89
C GLU A 1000 0.99 -23.10 -35.56
N ALA A 1001 2.24 -23.00 -35.08
CA ALA A 1001 3.44 -23.65 -35.58
C ALA A 1001 3.41 -25.18 -35.42
N SER A 1002 2.48 -25.71 -34.63
CA SER A 1002 2.15 -27.15 -34.57
C SER A 1002 1.77 -27.72 -35.94
N SER A 1003 1.26 -26.89 -36.86
CA SER A 1003 1.01 -27.28 -38.25
C SER A 1003 2.32 -27.61 -39.01
N GLN A 1004 3.31 -26.72 -38.98
CA GLN A 1004 4.56 -26.89 -39.71
C GLN A 1004 5.55 -27.85 -39.03
N ALA A 1005 5.60 -27.86 -37.69
CA ALA A 1005 6.42 -28.80 -36.94
C ALA A 1005 6.01 -30.27 -37.18
N SER A 1006 4.72 -30.52 -37.43
CA SER A 1006 4.22 -31.84 -37.83
C SER A 1006 4.70 -32.23 -39.23
N GLN A 1007 4.59 -31.32 -40.21
CA GLN A 1007 5.01 -31.58 -41.60
C GLN A 1007 6.53 -31.76 -41.79
N MET A 1008 7.37 -31.18 -40.92
CA MET A 1008 8.81 -31.46 -40.95
C MET A 1008 9.17 -32.82 -40.36
N ARG A 1009 8.35 -33.38 -39.45
CA ARG A 1009 8.65 -34.66 -38.79
C ARG A 1009 8.27 -35.89 -39.63
N GLU A 1010 7.38 -35.73 -40.59
CA GLU A 1010 6.87 -36.78 -41.49
C GLU A 1010 7.79 -37.03 -42.72
N LYS A 1011 8.97 -36.40 -42.78
CA LYS A 1011 9.89 -36.46 -43.92
C LYS A 1011 11.28 -37.02 -43.60
N THR A 1012 11.46 -37.69 -42.47
CA THR A 1012 12.78 -38.17 -42.02
C THR A 1012 12.72 -39.54 -41.35
N GLU A 1013 12.04 -40.49 -41.97
CA GLU A 1013 12.13 -41.92 -41.63
C GLU A 1013 12.90 -42.69 -42.71
N GLU A 1014 14.18 -42.97 -42.46
CA GLU A 1014 14.92 -44.02 -43.16
C GLU A 1014 14.74 -45.37 -42.42
N PRO A 1015 14.61 -46.51 -43.13
CA PRO A 1015 14.32 -47.79 -42.51
C PRO A 1015 15.59 -48.57 -42.10
N ASN A 1016 15.73 -48.92 -40.83
CA ASN A 1016 16.62 -50.01 -40.36
C ASN A 1016 16.21 -50.52 -38.96
N PRO A 1017 16.71 -51.68 -38.46
CA PRO A 1017 15.77 -52.70 -37.99
C PRO A 1017 16.07 -53.26 -36.57
N SER A 1018 15.40 -54.37 -36.24
CA SER A 1018 15.63 -55.27 -35.09
C SER A 1018 15.43 -54.70 -33.68
N ASN A 1019 14.30 -55.06 -33.07
CA ASN A 1019 14.16 -55.19 -31.62
C ASN A 1019 15.17 -56.21 -31.07
N PRO A 1020 15.50 -56.13 -29.77
CA PRO A 1020 14.92 -57.14 -28.87
C PRO A 1020 14.17 -56.55 -27.67
N THR A 1021 13.25 -57.34 -27.11
CA THR A 1021 12.30 -56.98 -26.04
C THR A 1021 12.91 -56.95 -24.63
N PRO A 1022 12.52 -56.01 -23.74
CA PRO A 1022 12.72 -56.13 -22.30
C PRO A 1022 11.60 -56.97 -21.62
N PRO A 1023 11.87 -57.58 -20.45
CA PRO A 1023 10.87 -58.31 -19.65
C PRO A 1023 10.00 -57.38 -18.77
N PRO A 1024 8.88 -57.87 -18.20
CA PRO A 1024 7.86 -57.02 -17.54
C PRO A 1024 7.93 -56.95 -16.00
N HIS A 1025 7.18 -55.97 -15.47
CA HIS A 1025 6.80 -55.73 -14.06
C HIS A 1025 7.88 -55.24 -13.07
N ILE A 1026 7.55 -54.16 -12.34
CA ILE A 1026 7.07 -54.23 -10.95
C ILE A 1026 6.29 -52.94 -10.62
N LEU A 1027 5.36 -53.02 -9.66
CA LEU A 1027 4.61 -51.90 -9.07
C LEU A 1027 5.21 -51.58 -7.69
N ASP A 1028 5.32 -50.30 -7.35
CA ASP A 1028 4.98 -49.71 -6.03
C ASP A 1028 5.08 -48.17 -6.18
N PHE A 1029 4.20 -47.29 -5.67
CA PHE A 1029 3.62 -47.04 -4.34
C PHE A 1029 4.48 -46.14 -3.42
N VAL A 1030 4.03 -44.87 -3.29
CA VAL A 1030 4.23 -43.92 -2.16
C VAL A 1030 5.67 -43.49 -1.79
N GLU A 1031 5.97 -42.20 -2.00
CA GLU A 1031 5.92 -41.18 -0.92
C GLU A 1031 5.55 -39.79 -1.46
#